data_AF-I0I7I2-F1
#
_entry.id   AF-I0I7I2-F1
#
_cell.length_a   1.000
_cell.length_b   1.000
_cell.length_c   1.000
_cell.angle_alpha   90.00
_cell.angle_beta   90.00
_cell.angle_gamma   90.00
#
_symmetry.space_group_name_H-M   'P 1'
#
loop_
_entity.id
_entity.type
_entity.pdbx_description
1 polymer ?
#
loop_
_entity_poly.entity_id
_entity_poly.type
_entity_poly.pdbx_seq_one_letter_code
_entity_poly.pdbx_strand_id
1 'polypeptide(L)'
;MVFRPSDGLISGNTYSLVLHDGAIWVGTSNGVSRYNGAWQSFTGVSPSLTADLEPKPLGRVTALTVDEATGTLWAGNETGLLARWQEGVGWVMMRNLRTPIHSIAASNDAVWIASDSGLFHLYKGMAQHIPEPGNVPVYAVTVRDGTVWVGGQDALWRFSLDLTLRERHQPRDDSGVLIEGPYTAIWPESADNVWFATSSVIGEYFAASGETIGYPSPFGDNSGEITAIQGVPFESVWIASSSGGAAQYRLSGRKIVSMRSWGGQSQGGLTANNVRDIAIDQDGSVWFATAVGVFRYQPWSFQDIDDRIEALPVYDVLLDKAGRIWMATDGEGVQMRPARYAQPVQYLFDGFGVPGNVVYALEEDEQGRIWAATNRGVAYFEAQEWRQPPALRKLSISPGSDLKADLLGLWIATMSGLWRYRFVDQEVTMDSPTPDTSIIKIELDSIGRLWAASASGEIWRRQLDGQWQLIEATEGGASGGAVVTALRADAQSPGAMLVAFKGRGLYRYQDTGWQRIEHGSKFGDERILTMLSDPSTDSIWVGGEGGLSRLDAYGVARFDSHDGIQPGAVRVIVRSEDGAYWFGGDRGLFYYLPEHGKPWITLNEMRGAEFDQREGLWRALTETPLEVFFTYGDLQTLPAKLQVFTRIVSETAVAGWQPLPPNAKSHPLFFEAPGLYTLEYRVRDQALNYSPVYTMSLAIAPAPSYISLPLLGSVEVRVFQLLVLFGTMAVIGFGYVSVEIFQHRRRVNEAIARGYNPYISGEPIRSAEMFFGRRELLQRIVSTLHHNSIMIHGERRIGKTTLLYQLANALRSLDDPDYWFVALYIDLEGTTEATFFHFLMEEIAHAVGEIDDLDPTHRNQLDALTYHTLPAEEYRDRDFSRDLRRVIEILETYGDFQHPGKRLRLILLMDEMDTLSHFNHLTQQQLRRIFMREFAASLGAVVAGIEISKEWERVESPWFNLFNEIAMQPFSREESIQLLVEPVRGYYIYEPDALDFILKQCEGRPFRLQQYGLEAVNEMLRHKRRRITLHDVMVAHERIELNGQAGVEQPGINNAALAVTTSIGGA
;
A
#
# COMPACT_ATOMS: atom_id res chain seq x y z
N MET A 1 -23.67 1.83 17.35
CA MET A 1 -23.44 0.38 17.62
C MET A 1 -23.14 0.16 19.11
N VAL A 2 -23.37 -1.04 19.65
CA VAL A 2 -23.02 -1.39 21.05
C VAL A 2 -22.31 -2.73 21.07
N PHE A 3 -21.13 -2.77 21.71
CA PHE A 3 -20.33 -3.99 21.89
C PHE A 3 -20.38 -4.46 23.35
N ARG A 4 -20.67 -5.74 23.55
CA ARG A 4 -20.85 -6.43 24.83
C ARG A 4 -20.00 -7.71 24.89
N PRO A 5 -19.92 -8.39 26.06
CA PRO A 5 -19.18 -9.66 26.15
C PRO A 5 -19.70 -10.81 25.29
N SER A 6 -20.93 -10.73 24.76
CA SER A 6 -21.42 -11.63 23.71
C SER A 6 -20.62 -11.55 22.41
N ASP A 7 -19.94 -10.42 22.18
CA ASP A 7 -19.38 -10.05 20.88
C ASP A 7 -17.84 -10.19 20.85
N GLY A 8 -17.22 -10.46 22.01
CA GLY A 8 -15.78 -10.71 22.18
C GLY A 8 -15.06 -9.77 23.16
N LEU A 9 -15.72 -8.72 23.65
CA LEU A 9 -15.23 -7.81 24.69
C LEU A 9 -15.08 -8.55 26.04
N ILE A 10 -13.95 -8.43 26.75
CA ILE A 10 -13.71 -9.27 27.95
C ILE A 10 -14.64 -8.96 29.14
N SER A 11 -15.11 -7.71 29.26
CA SER A 11 -16.06 -7.30 30.29
C SER A 11 -16.84 -6.08 29.81
N GLY A 12 -18.16 -6.07 30.02
CA GLY A 12 -19.01 -4.92 29.72
C GLY A 12 -18.74 -3.73 30.65
N ASN A 13 -18.04 -3.93 31.77
CA ASN A 13 -17.72 -2.85 32.68
C ASN A 13 -16.40 -2.18 32.23
N THR A 14 -16.52 -1.19 31.34
CA THR A 14 -15.39 -0.50 30.67
C THR A 14 -15.09 0.86 31.32
N TYR A 15 -13.82 1.30 31.24
CA TYR A 15 -13.30 2.41 32.05
C TYR A 15 -12.52 3.44 31.24
N SER A 16 -11.67 3.02 30.30
CA SER A 16 -10.87 3.90 29.45
C SER A 16 -10.84 3.44 28.00
N LEU A 17 -10.55 4.37 27.09
CA LEU A 17 -10.47 4.16 25.64
C LEU A 17 -9.25 4.88 25.07
N VAL A 18 -8.57 4.24 24.12
CA VAL A 18 -7.62 4.95 23.23
C VAL A 18 -7.55 4.28 21.87
N LEU A 19 -7.36 5.08 20.82
CA LEU A 19 -7.19 4.59 19.45
C LEU A 19 -5.70 4.49 19.13
N HIS A 20 -5.30 3.34 18.59
CA HIS A 20 -3.91 3.04 18.29
C HIS A 20 -3.81 1.90 17.26
N ASP A 21 -2.99 2.09 16.22
CA ASP A 21 -2.74 1.10 15.16
C ASP A 21 -4.03 0.49 14.58
N GLY A 22 -4.85 1.35 13.96
CA GLY A 22 -6.11 0.95 13.31
C GLY A 22 -7.12 0.26 14.24
N ALA A 23 -7.00 0.45 15.55
CA ALA A 23 -7.76 -0.29 16.55
C ALA A 23 -8.19 0.58 17.74
N ILE A 24 -9.37 0.31 18.28
CA ILE A 24 -9.80 0.83 19.58
C ILE A 24 -9.31 -0.13 20.68
N TRP A 25 -8.63 0.41 21.68
CA TRP A 25 -8.18 -0.29 22.88
C TRP A 25 -9.05 0.15 24.07
N VAL A 26 -9.48 -0.82 24.86
CA VAL A 26 -10.55 -0.67 25.85
C VAL A 26 -10.09 -1.18 27.20
N GLY A 27 -9.90 -0.28 28.16
CA GLY A 27 -9.62 -0.62 29.55
C GLY A 27 -10.88 -1.13 30.23
N THR A 28 -10.82 -2.32 30.82
CA THR A 28 -11.97 -2.99 31.42
C THR A 28 -11.73 -3.35 32.88
N SER A 29 -12.75 -3.89 33.56
CA SER A 29 -12.63 -4.47 34.90
C SER A 29 -11.72 -5.71 35.02
N ASN A 30 -11.16 -6.24 33.93
CA ASN A 30 -10.34 -7.45 33.93
C ASN A 30 -9.30 -7.47 32.77
N GLY A 31 -8.50 -6.42 32.67
CA GLY A 31 -7.51 -6.22 31.61
C GLY A 31 -8.01 -5.37 30.44
N VAL A 32 -7.37 -5.51 29.27
CA VAL A 32 -7.63 -4.69 28.07
C VAL A 32 -8.18 -5.54 26.93
N SER A 33 -9.15 -5.02 26.20
CA SER A 33 -9.57 -5.56 24.91
C SER A 33 -9.16 -4.63 23.76
N ARG A 34 -8.74 -5.18 22.62
CA ARG A 34 -8.49 -4.49 21.35
C ARG A 34 -9.58 -4.88 20.35
N TYR A 35 -10.04 -3.93 19.54
CA TYR A 35 -10.92 -4.19 18.40
C TYR A 35 -10.46 -3.45 17.16
N ASN A 36 -10.34 -4.17 16.04
CA ASN A 36 -10.04 -3.65 14.70
C ASN A 36 -10.96 -4.28 13.63
N GLY A 37 -12.18 -4.65 14.01
CA GLY A 37 -13.08 -5.53 13.26
C GLY A 37 -13.22 -6.91 13.88
N ALA A 38 -12.18 -7.40 14.56
CA ALA A 38 -12.21 -8.57 15.43
C ALA A 38 -11.77 -8.20 16.85
N TRP A 39 -12.35 -8.85 17.87
CA TRP A 39 -11.98 -8.65 19.28
C TRP A 39 -10.80 -9.54 19.69
N GLN A 40 -9.79 -8.92 20.31
CA GLN A 40 -8.67 -9.56 20.99
C GLN A 40 -8.67 -9.10 22.45
N SER A 41 -8.30 -9.96 23.41
CA SER A 41 -8.39 -9.61 24.84
C SER A 41 -7.20 -10.11 25.65
N PHE A 42 -6.70 -9.26 26.55
CA PHE A 42 -5.44 -9.42 27.26
C PHE A 42 -5.65 -9.23 28.78
N THR A 43 -5.58 -10.33 29.54
CA THR A 43 -5.75 -10.36 31.01
C THR A 43 -4.44 -10.24 31.78
N GLY A 44 -3.32 -10.63 31.16
CA GLY A 44 -2.03 -10.80 31.81
C GLY A 44 -1.05 -9.65 31.56
N VAL A 45 -0.11 -9.46 32.49
CA VAL A 45 1.07 -8.61 32.36
C VAL A 45 2.34 -9.39 32.70
N SER A 46 3.30 -9.38 31.78
CA SER A 46 4.61 -10.01 31.93
C SER A 46 5.47 -9.23 32.95
N PRO A 47 6.05 -9.87 33.98
CA PRO A 47 6.83 -9.16 35.01
C PRO A 47 8.15 -8.54 34.53
N SER A 48 8.68 -8.98 33.40
CA SER A 48 9.89 -8.45 32.74
C SER A 48 9.94 -8.91 31.27
N LEU A 49 10.91 -8.40 30.50
CA LEU A 49 11.15 -8.80 29.11
C LEU A 49 11.98 -10.10 28.92
N THR A 50 12.58 -10.63 29.99
CA THR A 50 13.69 -11.61 29.88
C THR A 50 13.58 -12.78 30.85
N ALA A 51 12.39 -13.06 31.39
CA ALA A 51 12.18 -14.14 32.34
C ALA A 51 10.83 -14.81 32.15
N ASP A 52 10.84 -16.14 32.06
CA ASP A 52 9.66 -17.02 31.96
C ASP A 52 8.90 -17.10 33.31
N LEU A 53 8.37 -15.97 33.73
CA LEU A 53 7.53 -15.82 34.91
C LEU A 53 6.06 -15.75 34.49
N GLU A 54 5.19 -16.45 35.21
CA GLU A 54 3.74 -16.43 34.93
C GLU A 54 3.19 -14.99 34.88
N PRO A 55 2.40 -14.63 33.85
CA PRO A 55 1.79 -13.31 33.75
C PRO A 55 0.91 -13.00 34.97
N LYS A 56 1.10 -11.83 35.56
CA LYS A 56 0.24 -11.34 36.65
C LYS A 56 -1.08 -10.81 36.08
N PRO A 57 -2.18 -10.78 36.86
CA PRO A 57 -3.39 -10.10 36.41
C PRO A 57 -3.15 -8.60 36.17
N LEU A 58 -3.63 -8.09 35.03
CA LEU A 58 -3.53 -6.67 34.67
C LEU A 58 -4.52 -5.79 35.47
N GLY A 59 -5.57 -6.38 36.06
CA GLY A 59 -6.51 -5.70 36.96
C GLY A 59 -7.58 -4.87 36.25
N ARG A 60 -8.19 -3.91 36.95
CA ARG A 60 -9.10 -2.92 36.35
C ARG A 60 -8.27 -1.81 35.72
N VAL A 61 -8.19 -1.81 34.39
CA VAL A 61 -7.44 -0.78 33.65
C VAL A 61 -8.26 0.51 33.62
N THR A 62 -7.88 1.44 34.50
CA THR A 62 -8.55 2.72 34.71
C THR A 62 -8.14 3.76 33.69
N ALA A 63 -6.90 3.71 33.21
CA ALA A 63 -6.37 4.64 32.22
C ALA A 63 -5.62 3.92 31.09
N LEU A 64 -5.78 4.41 29.87
CA LEU A 64 -5.01 4.05 28.67
C LEU A 64 -4.50 5.32 28.01
N THR A 65 -3.32 5.28 27.40
CA THR A 65 -2.79 6.39 26.60
C THR A 65 -1.76 5.92 25.59
N VAL A 66 -1.48 6.73 24.57
CA VAL A 66 -0.46 6.47 23.54
C VAL A 66 0.52 7.64 23.55
N ASP A 67 1.81 7.33 23.56
CA ASP A 67 2.84 8.31 23.19
C ASP A 67 2.89 8.44 21.66
N GLU A 68 2.25 9.48 21.12
CA GLU A 68 2.20 9.74 19.67
C GLU A 68 3.59 9.86 19.03
N ALA A 69 4.62 10.27 19.79
CA ALA A 69 5.98 10.45 19.27
C ALA A 69 6.75 9.12 19.13
N THR A 70 6.34 8.05 19.82
CA THR A 70 7.01 6.73 19.79
C THR A 70 6.10 5.59 19.36
N GLY A 71 4.79 5.82 19.24
CA GLY A 71 3.79 4.77 19.04
C GLY A 71 3.59 3.88 20.27
N THR A 72 4.07 4.28 21.45
CA THR A 72 4.03 3.41 22.64
C THR A 72 2.68 3.50 23.35
N LEU A 73 1.93 2.39 23.39
CA LEU A 73 0.70 2.25 24.18
C LEU A 73 1.01 1.92 25.66
N TRP A 74 0.35 2.61 26.59
CA TRP A 74 0.51 2.49 28.04
C TRP A 74 -0.84 2.23 28.75
N ALA A 75 -0.79 1.52 29.88
CA ALA A 75 -1.96 1.21 30.72
C ALA A 75 -1.69 1.44 32.21
N GLY A 76 -2.67 2.02 32.91
CA GLY A 76 -2.71 2.20 34.36
C GLY A 76 -3.88 1.44 34.99
N ASN A 77 -3.70 0.94 36.21
CA ASN A 77 -4.77 0.23 36.93
C ASN A 77 -5.06 0.77 38.35
N GLU A 78 -6.12 0.23 38.96
CA GLU A 78 -6.63 0.61 40.28
C GLU A 78 -5.65 0.34 41.44
N THR A 79 -4.63 -0.50 41.22
CA THR A 79 -3.58 -0.82 42.21
C THR A 79 -2.32 0.05 42.06
N GLY A 80 -2.28 0.93 41.06
CA GLY A 80 -1.09 1.70 40.70
C GLY A 80 -0.09 0.96 39.84
N LEU A 81 -0.46 -0.16 39.22
CA LEU A 81 0.36 -0.81 38.18
C LEU A 81 0.43 0.12 36.96
N LEU A 82 1.64 0.31 36.44
CA LEU A 82 1.88 0.91 35.13
C LEU A 82 2.49 -0.17 34.21
N ALA A 83 1.81 -0.44 33.09
CA ALA A 83 2.24 -1.38 32.07
C ALA A 83 2.41 -0.69 30.71
N ARG A 84 3.27 -1.27 29.87
CA ARG A 84 3.56 -0.82 28.50
C ARG A 84 3.25 -1.97 27.54
N TRP A 85 2.64 -1.69 26.40
CA TRP A 85 2.47 -2.68 25.34
C TRP A 85 3.82 -2.92 24.65
N GLN A 86 4.07 -4.15 24.21
CA GLN A 86 5.18 -4.47 23.32
C GLN A 86 4.78 -5.57 22.33
N GLU A 87 4.98 -5.29 21.05
CA GLU A 87 4.60 -6.21 19.97
C GLU A 87 5.31 -7.57 20.11
N GLY A 88 4.61 -8.65 19.75
CA GLY A 88 5.05 -10.04 19.93
C GLY A 88 5.08 -10.54 21.39
N VAL A 89 5.09 -9.65 22.40
CA VAL A 89 5.23 -10.00 23.82
C VAL A 89 3.95 -9.75 24.64
N GLY A 90 3.18 -8.71 24.29
CA GLY A 90 2.01 -8.26 25.02
C GLY A 90 2.31 -7.17 26.05
N TRP A 91 1.55 -7.12 27.14
CA TRP A 91 1.73 -6.13 28.21
C TRP A 91 2.92 -6.48 29.11
N VAL A 92 3.82 -5.51 29.34
CA VAL A 92 4.98 -5.63 30.23
C VAL A 92 4.85 -4.65 31.39
N MET A 93 5.11 -5.11 32.61
CA MET A 93 5.08 -4.28 33.82
C MET A 93 6.30 -3.34 33.86
N MET A 94 6.07 -2.03 33.92
CA MET A 94 7.13 -1.02 34.03
C MET A 94 7.30 -0.52 35.46
N ARG A 95 6.19 -0.31 36.20
CA ARG A 95 6.22 0.13 37.60
C ARG A 95 4.97 -0.33 38.35
N ASN A 96 5.02 -0.28 39.68
CA ASN A 96 3.82 -0.21 40.50
C ASN A 96 4.03 0.90 41.56
N LEU A 97 3.15 1.90 41.56
CA LEU A 97 3.17 3.07 42.43
C LEU A 97 2.44 2.86 43.76
N ARG A 98 1.64 1.79 43.89
CA ARG A 98 0.80 1.45 45.07
C ARG A 98 -0.25 2.51 45.43
N THR A 99 -0.65 3.33 44.47
CA THR A 99 -1.70 4.36 44.56
C THR A 99 -2.57 4.24 43.29
N PRO A 100 -3.91 4.31 43.38
CA PRO A 100 -4.77 4.21 42.20
C PRO A 100 -4.40 5.26 41.15
N ILE A 101 -4.33 4.85 39.89
CA ILE A 101 -4.09 5.73 38.75
C ILE A 101 -5.44 6.13 38.15
N HIS A 102 -5.69 7.43 38.04
CA HIS A 102 -6.92 7.98 37.45
C HIS A 102 -6.76 8.29 35.97
N SER A 103 -5.61 8.84 35.59
CA SER A 103 -5.33 9.30 34.22
C SER A 103 -3.83 9.21 33.93
N ILE A 104 -3.47 9.02 32.66
CA ILE A 104 -2.08 8.98 32.17
C ILE A 104 -2.02 9.76 30.85
N ALA A 105 -0.96 10.55 30.65
CA ALA A 105 -0.62 11.10 29.34
C ALA A 105 0.87 10.85 29.06
N ALA A 106 1.22 10.52 27.82
CA ALA A 106 2.59 10.18 27.42
C ALA A 106 3.04 11.01 26.21
N SER A 107 4.33 11.38 26.19
CA SER A 107 4.95 12.11 25.09
C SER A 107 6.47 11.96 25.14
N ASN A 108 7.10 11.54 24.03
CA ASN A 108 8.56 11.46 23.89
C ASN A 108 9.26 10.56 24.96
N ASP A 109 8.70 9.37 25.23
CA ASP A 109 9.11 8.43 26.31
C ASP A 109 9.10 9.04 27.73
N ALA A 110 8.39 10.16 27.91
CA ALA A 110 7.99 10.71 29.20
C ALA A 110 6.51 10.39 29.47
N VAL A 111 6.19 9.90 30.67
CA VAL A 111 4.83 9.47 31.06
C VAL A 111 4.42 10.19 32.33
N TRP A 112 3.33 10.94 32.27
CA TRP A 112 2.74 11.68 33.37
C TRP A 112 1.51 10.95 33.90
N ILE A 113 1.40 10.85 35.23
CA ILE A 113 0.48 9.91 35.88
C ILE A 113 -0.26 10.63 37.02
N ALA A 114 -1.57 10.74 36.89
CA ALA A 114 -2.48 11.30 37.90
C ALA A 114 -2.94 10.20 38.89
N SER A 115 -2.90 10.50 40.19
CA SER A 115 -3.23 9.53 41.26
C SER A 115 -3.80 10.18 42.52
N ASP A 116 -4.34 9.35 43.42
CA ASP A 116 -4.79 9.77 44.77
C ASP A 116 -3.68 10.43 45.62
N SER A 117 -2.41 10.19 45.32
CA SER A 117 -1.26 10.70 46.10
C SER A 117 -0.47 11.82 45.39
N GLY A 118 -1.03 12.38 44.32
CA GLY A 118 -0.44 13.47 43.55
C GLY A 118 -0.06 13.08 42.12
N LEU A 119 0.76 13.92 41.51
CA LEU A 119 1.25 13.77 40.15
C LEU A 119 2.62 13.09 40.14
N PHE A 120 2.79 12.06 39.31
CA PHE A 120 4.07 11.42 39.05
C PHE A 120 4.51 11.65 37.60
N HIS A 121 5.82 11.76 37.40
CA HIS A 121 6.48 11.84 36.11
C HIS A 121 7.51 10.72 35.99
N LEU A 122 7.35 9.85 35.00
CA LEU A 122 8.24 8.77 34.64
C LEU A 122 9.03 9.15 33.39
N TYR A 123 10.35 9.22 33.50
CA TYR A 123 11.23 9.49 32.37
C TYR A 123 12.46 8.58 32.44
N LYS A 124 12.84 7.95 31.32
CA LYS A 124 13.99 7.00 31.23
C LYS A 124 13.98 5.93 32.33
N GLY A 125 12.79 5.42 32.66
CA GLY A 125 12.59 4.39 33.69
C GLY A 125 12.60 4.88 35.15
N MET A 126 12.87 6.16 35.41
CA MET A 126 12.84 6.75 36.75
C MET A 126 11.50 7.47 37.00
N ALA A 127 10.71 6.98 37.96
CA ALA A 127 9.48 7.64 38.41
C ALA A 127 9.78 8.61 39.56
N GLN A 128 9.46 9.88 39.36
CA GLN A 128 9.57 10.97 40.33
C GLN A 128 8.17 11.49 40.68
N HIS A 129 7.96 11.90 41.94
CA HIS A 129 6.77 12.65 42.37
C HIS A 129 6.99 14.15 42.11
N ILE A 130 5.96 14.84 41.61
CA ILE A 130 5.99 16.27 41.30
C ILE A 130 5.42 17.05 42.50
N PRO A 131 6.23 17.88 43.21
CA PRO A 131 5.78 18.55 44.43
C PRO A 131 4.65 19.56 44.27
N GLU A 132 4.48 20.15 43.08
CA GLU A 132 3.68 21.36 42.89
C GLU A 132 2.18 21.20 43.21
N PRO A 133 1.46 20.15 42.76
CA PRO A 133 0.09 19.89 43.22
C PRO A 133 0.02 19.52 44.71
N GLY A 134 1.12 19.04 45.28
CA GLY A 134 1.19 18.47 46.63
C GLY A 134 0.72 17.00 46.71
N ASN A 135 0.62 16.49 47.92
CA ASN A 135 0.13 15.13 48.20
C ASN A 135 -1.41 15.12 48.31
N VAL A 136 -2.08 15.60 47.26
CA VAL A 136 -3.55 15.61 47.11
C VAL A 136 -3.95 14.84 45.86
N PRO A 137 -5.21 14.38 45.73
CA PRO A 137 -5.69 13.73 44.52
C PRO A 137 -5.50 14.61 43.28
N VAL A 138 -4.99 13.99 42.22
CA VAL A 138 -4.94 14.53 40.86
C VAL A 138 -5.78 13.61 40.00
N TYR A 139 -6.77 14.19 39.31
CA TYR A 139 -7.84 13.42 38.65
C TYR A 139 -7.53 13.19 37.17
N ALA A 140 -7.10 14.24 36.46
CA ALA A 140 -6.85 14.19 35.04
C ALA A 140 -5.47 14.77 34.68
N VAL A 141 -4.79 14.18 33.70
CA VAL A 141 -3.55 14.71 33.11
C VAL A 141 -3.61 14.53 31.59
N THR A 142 -3.10 15.51 30.86
CA THR A 142 -3.14 15.55 29.39
C THR A 142 -1.92 16.30 28.85
N VAL A 143 -1.47 15.95 27.64
CA VAL A 143 -0.32 16.58 26.98
C VAL A 143 -0.71 16.96 25.56
N ARG A 144 -0.39 18.20 25.17
CA ARG A 144 -0.56 18.71 23.81
C ARG A 144 0.45 19.82 23.55
N ASP A 145 1.00 19.90 22.34
CA ASP A 145 1.93 20.96 21.91
C ASP A 145 3.13 21.16 22.87
N GLY A 146 3.66 20.07 23.44
CA GLY A 146 4.76 20.10 24.43
C GLY A 146 4.38 20.63 25.83
N THR A 147 3.11 20.92 26.05
CA THR A 147 2.54 21.44 27.30
C THR A 147 1.73 20.36 28.00
N VAL A 148 1.91 20.25 29.32
CA VAL A 148 1.21 19.30 30.19
C VAL A 148 0.18 20.07 31.01
N TRP A 149 -1.09 19.71 30.89
CA TRP A 149 -2.17 20.24 31.72
C TRP A 149 -2.64 19.19 32.73
N VAL A 150 -2.96 19.63 33.94
CA VAL A 150 -3.26 18.76 35.08
C VAL A 150 -4.45 19.28 35.89
N GLY A 151 -5.47 18.45 36.10
CA GLY A 151 -6.64 18.71 36.92
C GLY A 151 -6.44 18.19 38.34
N GLY A 152 -6.21 19.11 39.28
CA GLY A 152 -6.06 18.78 40.71
C GLY A 152 -7.34 18.97 41.53
N GLN A 153 -7.20 18.83 42.84
CA GLN A 153 -8.27 19.14 43.81
C GLN A 153 -8.66 20.64 43.81
N ASP A 154 -7.67 21.55 43.88
CA ASP A 154 -7.86 22.98 44.18
C ASP A 154 -7.45 23.96 43.05
N ALA A 155 -6.93 23.44 41.94
CA ALA A 155 -6.46 24.24 40.81
C ALA A 155 -6.25 23.39 39.54
N LEU A 156 -6.25 24.07 38.40
CA LEU A 156 -5.59 23.61 37.19
C LEU A 156 -4.10 23.93 37.29
N TRP A 157 -3.24 23.04 36.81
CA TRP A 157 -1.79 23.27 36.73
C TRP A 157 -1.30 23.11 35.30
N ARG A 158 -0.31 23.93 34.91
CA ARG A 158 0.35 23.86 33.61
C ARG A 158 1.85 23.69 33.79
N PHE A 159 2.41 22.72 33.08
CA PHE A 159 3.85 22.42 33.07
C PHE A 159 4.37 22.30 31.64
N SER A 160 5.66 22.52 31.44
CA SER A 160 6.37 22.06 30.24
C SER A 160 6.89 20.64 30.44
N LEU A 161 7.12 19.88 29.36
CA LEU A 161 7.70 18.52 29.43
C LEU A 161 9.06 18.47 30.15
N ASP A 162 9.85 19.55 30.09
CA ASP A 162 11.15 19.67 30.76
C ASP A 162 11.07 20.23 32.19
N LEU A 163 9.85 20.47 32.71
CA LEU A 163 9.57 21.03 34.05
C LEU A 163 10.20 22.42 34.31
N THR A 164 10.53 23.19 33.27
CA THR A 164 10.98 24.59 33.40
C THR A 164 9.82 25.56 33.64
N LEU A 165 8.67 25.36 32.97
CA LEU A 165 7.42 26.04 33.24
C LEU A 165 6.64 25.29 34.33
N ARG A 166 6.17 26.00 35.36
CA ARG A 166 5.29 25.48 36.43
C ARG A 166 4.33 26.58 36.87
N GLU A 167 3.07 26.48 36.47
CA GLU A 167 2.04 27.49 36.74
C GLU A 167 0.83 26.89 37.46
N ARG A 168 0.22 27.67 38.36
CA ARG A 168 -1.04 27.35 39.04
C ARG A 168 -2.12 28.31 38.57
N HIS A 169 -3.20 27.75 38.04
CA HIS A 169 -4.34 28.49 37.48
C HIS A 169 -5.62 28.19 38.26
N GLN A 170 -6.44 29.21 38.50
CA GLN A 170 -7.71 29.08 39.22
C GLN A 170 -8.81 29.82 38.43
N PRO A 171 -9.57 29.10 37.57
CA PRO A 171 -10.68 29.65 36.80
C PRO A 171 -11.72 30.38 37.65
N ARG A 172 -12.38 31.38 37.04
CA ARG A 172 -13.41 32.22 37.66
C ARG A 172 -14.56 32.45 36.70
N ASP A 173 -15.78 32.50 37.22
CA ASP A 173 -16.95 32.81 36.40
C ASP A 173 -17.01 34.30 35.98
N ASP A 174 -18.01 34.64 35.15
CA ASP A 174 -18.29 36.01 34.68
C ASP A 174 -18.49 37.04 35.82
N SER A 175 -18.78 36.58 37.05
CA SER A 175 -18.93 37.42 38.25
C SER A 175 -17.63 37.57 39.05
N GLY A 176 -16.57 36.86 38.65
CA GLY A 176 -15.26 36.82 39.31
C GLY A 176 -15.16 35.83 40.47
N VAL A 177 -16.20 35.01 40.72
CA VAL A 177 -16.22 33.98 41.76
C VAL A 177 -15.36 32.80 41.30
N LEU A 178 -14.61 32.19 42.23
CA LEU A 178 -13.77 31.02 41.96
C LEU A 178 -14.63 29.81 41.61
N ILE A 179 -14.30 29.14 40.51
CA ILE A 179 -14.91 27.85 40.15
C ILE A 179 -14.17 26.77 40.93
N GLU A 180 -14.75 26.32 42.04
CA GLU A 180 -14.15 25.31 42.92
C GLU A 180 -14.06 23.93 42.23
N GLY A 181 -12.99 23.19 42.54
CA GLY A 181 -12.76 21.83 42.05
C GLY A 181 -13.52 20.74 42.83
N PRO A 182 -13.21 19.45 42.63
CA PRO A 182 -12.11 18.94 41.81
C PRO A 182 -12.31 19.18 40.31
N TYR A 183 -11.21 19.34 39.57
CA TYR A 183 -11.22 19.41 38.11
C TYR A 183 -11.13 17.98 37.55
N THR A 184 -12.29 17.34 37.38
CA THR A 184 -12.39 15.89 37.14
C THR A 184 -12.01 15.48 35.72
N ALA A 185 -12.24 16.35 34.73
CA ALA A 185 -11.90 16.13 33.33
C ALA A 185 -11.31 17.40 32.71
N ILE A 186 -10.33 17.23 31.82
CA ILE A 186 -9.70 18.31 31.05
C ILE A 186 -9.39 17.86 29.62
N TRP A 187 -9.45 18.80 28.67
CA TRP A 187 -9.06 18.60 27.28
C TRP A 187 -8.35 19.87 26.75
N PRO A 188 -7.09 19.78 26.29
CA PRO A 188 -6.35 20.94 25.81
C PRO A 188 -6.73 21.20 24.35
N GLU A 189 -7.26 22.37 24.05
CA GLU A 189 -7.51 22.79 22.66
C GLU A 189 -6.22 23.35 22.03
N SER A 190 -5.34 23.93 22.85
CA SER A 190 -3.96 24.30 22.52
C SER A 190 -3.08 24.42 23.78
N ALA A 191 -1.78 24.73 23.63
CA ALA A 191 -0.88 25.01 24.75
C ALA A 191 -1.39 26.08 25.76
N ASP A 192 -2.16 27.07 25.29
CA ASP A 192 -2.68 28.19 26.10
C ASP A 192 -4.19 28.09 26.40
N ASN A 193 -4.91 27.11 25.83
CA ASN A 193 -6.36 26.95 26.00
C ASN A 193 -6.74 25.53 26.45
N VAL A 194 -7.47 25.43 27.57
CA VAL A 194 -7.91 24.14 28.13
C VAL A 194 -9.39 24.17 28.49
N TRP A 195 -10.14 23.21 27.95
CA TRP A 195 -11.47 22.88 28.42
C TRP A 195 -11.37 22.06 29.70
N PHE A 196 -12.24 22.34 30.67
CA PHE A 196 -12.29 21.63 31.95
C PHE A 196 -13.73 21.41 32.39
N ALA A 197 -13.92 20.42 33.27
CA ALA A 197 -15.14 20.30 34.05
C ALA A 197 -14.82 20.07 35.53
N THR A 198 -15.77 20.51 36.36
CA THR A 198 -15.87 20.18 37.78
C THR A 198 -17.18 19.42 38.03
N SER A 199 -17.55 19.22 39.30
CA SER A 199 -18.86 18.66 39.68
C SER A 199 -20.06 19.55 39.33
N SER A 200 -19.85 20.81 38.93
CA SER A 200 -20.92 21.80 38.73
C SER A 200 -20.76 22.69 37.50
N VAL A 201 -19.55 22.85 36.96
CA VAL A 201 -19.26 23.77 35.83
C VAL A 201 -18.50 23.04 34.72
N ILE A 202 -18.86 23.33 33.48
CA ILE A 202 -18.06 23.05 32.28
C ILE A 202 -17.56 24.39 31.75
N GLY A 203 -16.28 24.51 31.44
CA GLY A 203 -15.69 25.77 31.01
C GLY A 203 -14.45 25.61 30.12
N GLU A 204 -14.05 26.72 29.51
CA GLU A 204 -12.86 26.90 28.68
C GLU A 204 -11.98 27.98 29.34
N TYR A 205 -10.70 27.70 29.57
CA TYR A 205 -9.78 28.56 30.31
C TYR A 205 -8.56 28.96 29.48
N PHE A 206 -8.30 30.26 29.39
CA PHE A 206 -7.22 30.85 28.61
C PHE A 206 -6.05 31.28 29.51
N ALA A 207 -4.96 30.51 29.51
CA ALA A 207 -3.79 30.79 30.35
C ALA A 207 -3.16 32.17 30.08
N ALA A 208 -3.23 32.64 28.83
CA ALA A 208 -2.61 33.90 28.41
C ALA A 208 -3.37 35.17 28.86
N SER A 209 -4.67 35.07 29.16
CA SER A 209 -5.50 36.22 29.63
C SER A 209 -6.05 36.03 31.05
N GLY A 210 -6.08 34.80 31.57
CA GLY A 210 -6.79 34.44 32.79
C GLY A 210 -8.32 34.41 32.65
N GLU A 211 -8.83 34.60 31.44
CA GLU A 211 -10.25 34.56 31.10
C GLU A 211 -10.79 33.12 31.19
N THR A 212 -12.04 32.99 31.61
CA THR A 212 -12.78 31.72 31.58
C THR A 212 -14.11 31.96 30.88
N ILE A 213 -14.56 31.02 30.05
CA ILE A 213 -15.92 31.01 29.48
C ILE A 213 -16.66 29.81 30.06
N GLY A 214 -17.81 30.05 30.69
CA GLY A 214 -18.69 29.01 31.22
C GLY A 214 -19.72 28.52 30.19
N TYR A 215 -19.98 27.22 30.15
CA TYR A 215 -20.94 26.59 29.23
C TYR A 215 -22.05 25.83 29.99
N PRO A 216 -23.32 25.86 29.52
CA PRO A 216 -24.47 25.30 30.24
C PRO A 216 -24.50 23.77 30.19
N SER A 217 -24.62 23.11 31.36
CA SER A 217 -24.63 21.65 31.46
C SER A 217 -25.66 20.99 30.53
N PRO A 218 -25.27 19.99 29.70
CA PRO A 218 -26.14 19.38 28.70
C PRO A 218 -27.08 18.31 29.29
N PHE A 219 -26.93 18.00 30.59
CA PHE A 219 -27.63 16.91 31.28
C PHE A 219 -28.67 17.40 32.31
N GLY A 220 -28.75 18.72 32.56
CA GLY A 220 -29.60 19.31 33.60
C GLY A 220 -29.16 18.96 35.03
N ASP A 221 -30.07 19.17 35.99
CA ASP A 221 -29.79 19.17 37.44
C ASP A 221 -29.27 17.84 38.01
N ASN A 222 -29.45 16.72 37.30
CA ASN A 222 -29.08 15.37 37.76
C ASN A 222 -27.93 14.77 36.92
N SER A 223 -27.03 15.64 36.46
CA SER A 223 -25.89 15.32 35.59
C SER A 223 -24.90 14.34 36.19
N GLY A 224 -24.74 14.31 37.51
CA GLY A 224 -23.60 13.65 38.15
C GLY A 224 -22.27 14.30 37.76
N GLU A 225 -21.17 13.65 38.14
CA GLU A 225 -19.81 14.08 37.79
C GLU A 225 -19.54 13.88 36.29
N ILE A 226 -18.88 14.89 35.69
CA ILE A 226 -18.32 14.82 34.33
C ILE A 226 -17.04 13.98 34.38
N THR A 227 -16.98 12.96 33.54
CA THR A 227 -15.94 11.91 33.59
C THR A 227 -14.86 12.08 32.53
N ALA A 228 -15.23 12.57 31.34
CA ALA A 228 -14.28 12.90 30.28
C ALA A 228 -14.77 14.06 29.41
N ILE A 229 -13.82 14.78 28.82
CA ILE A 229 -14.03 15.75 27.74
C ILE A 229 -13.07 15.36 26.61
N GLN A 230 -13.56 15.40 25.37
CA GLN A 230 -12.75 15.33 24.14
C GLN A 230 -13.32 16.30 23.11
N GLY A 231 -12.60 16.61 22.03
CA GLY A 231 -13.12 17.50 21.00
C GLY A 231 -12.34 17.56 19.70
N VAL A 232 -12.94 18.24 18.73
CA VAL A 232 -12.32 18.72 17.49
C VAL A 232 -12.29 20.25 17.59
N PRO A 233 -11.09 20.89 17.61
CA PRO A 233 -10.96 22.32 17.86
C PRO A 233 -11.86 23.19 16.98
N PHE A 234 -12.50 24.18 17.61
CA PHE A 234 -13.47 25.12 17.02
C PHE A 234 -14.73 24.51 16.35
N GLU A 235 -14.85 23.17 16.27
CA GLU A 235 -15.97 22.49 15.62
C GLU A 235 -16.92 21.82 16.63
N SER A 236 -16.42 20.93 17.49
CA SER A 236 -17.28 20.27 18.49
C SER A 236 -16.54 19.75 19.72
N VAL A 237 -17.23 19.78 20.85
CA VAL A 237 -16.76 19.26 22.14
C VAL A 237 -17.73 18.19 22.62
N TRP A 238 -17.19 17.04 23.02
CA TRP A 238 -17.88 15.86 23.49
C TRP A 238 -17.63 15.67 24.98
N ILE A 239 -18.71 15.39 25.73
CA ILE A 239 -18.70 15.38 27.18
C ILE A 239 -19.37 14.10 27.68
N ALA A 240 -18.69 13.37 28.57
CA ALA A 240 -19.17 12.16 29.21
C ALA A 240 -19.55 12.41 30.67
N SER A 241 -20.54 11.68 31.16
CA SER A 241 -21.06 11.82 32.52
C SER A 241 -21.34 10.47 33.18
N SER A 242 -21.14 10.46 34.50
CA SER A 242 -21.42 9.31 35.37
C SER A 242 -22.90 8.95 35.55
N SER A 243 -23.87 9.85 35.26
CA SER A 243 -25.31 9.54 35.37
C SER A 243 -26.24 10.19 34.34
N GLY A 244 -25.74 11.13 33.54
CA GLY A 244 -26.45 11.83 32.46
C GLY A 244 -26.23 11.26 31.06
N GLY A 245 -25.21 10.41 30.86
CA GLY A 245 -24.87 9.82 29.55
C GLY A 245 -23.74 10.56 28.85
N ALA A 246 -23.93 10.92 27.58
CA ALA A 246 -22.97 11.67 26.76
C ALA A 246 -23.63 12.82 26.00
N ALA A 247 -22.87 13.85 25.65
CA ALA A 247 -23.35 15.02 24.90
C ALA A 247 -22.31 15.56 23.91
N GLN A 248 -22.80 16.27 22.89
CA GLN A 248 -22.01 17.05 21.93
C GLN A 248 -22.49 18.50 21.97
N TYR A 249 -21.56 19.44 22.19
CA TYR A 249 -21.70 20.82 21.74
C TYR A 249 -21.12 20.92 20.33
N ARG A 250 -21.83 21.53 19.38
CA ARG A 250 -21.24 22.01 18.12
C ARG A 250 -21.04 23.51 18.20
N LEU A 251 -19.86 23.96 17.78
CA LEU A 251 -19.40 25.32 17.96
C LEU A 251 -19.36 26.08 16.63
N SER A 252 -19.42 27.40 16.71
CA SER A 252 -18.98 28.31 15.64
C SER A 252 -18.22 29.46 16.31
N GLY A 253 -16.90 29.44 16.18
CA GLY A 253 -16.03 30.13 17.14
C GLY A 253 -16.27 29.59 18.55
N ARG A 254 -16.50 30.47 19.53
CA ARG A 254 -16.77 30.10 20.93
C ARG A 254 -18.26 30.14 21.32
N LYS A 255 -19.16 29.81 20.38
CA LYS A 255 -20.61 29.76 20.63
C LYS A 255 -21.19 28.41 20.26
N ILE A 256 -21.97 27.83 21.17
CA ILE A 256 -22.77 26.63 20.90
C ILE A 256 -23.85 26.99 19.88
N VAL A 257 -23.79 26.36 18.70
CA VAL A 257 -24.81 26.47 17.64
C VAL A 257 -25.90 25.42 17.82
N SER A 258 -25.53 24.23 18.30
CA SER A 258 -26.45 23.14 18.60
C SER A 258 -25.89 22.22 19.68
N MET A 259 -26.77 21.62 20.47
CA MET A 259 -26.45 20.66 21.52
C MET A 259 -27.26 19.37 21.29
N ARG A 260 -26.62 18.19 21.37
CA ARG A 260 -27.28 16.88 21.29
C ARG A 260 -26.85 16.03 22.49
N SER A 261 -27.75 15.24 23.07
CA SER A 261 -27.47 14.36 24.21
C SER A 261 -27.96 12.93 23.96
N TRP A 262 -27.24 11.98 24.53
CA TRP A 262 -27.43 10.54 24.41
C TRP A 262 -27.53 9.93 25.82
N GLY A 263 -28.58 9.15 26.07
CA GLY A 263 -28.91 8.63 27.40
C GLY A 263 -29.81 9.58 28.20
N GLY A 264 -30.04 9.28 29.48
CA GLY A 264 -30.89 10.10 30.34
C GLY A 264 -32.37 9.98 29.99
N GLN A 265 -33.01 11.12 29.73
CA GLN A 265 -34.39 11.19 29.17
C GLN A 265 -34.39 11.23 27.63
N SER A 266 -33.23 11.26 26.97
CA SER A 266 -33.09 11.45 25.53
C SER A 266 -33.18 10.14 24.76
N GLN A 267 -33.93 10.10 23.65
CA GLN A 267 -34.10 8.89 22.82
C GLN A 267 -32.87 8.50 21.97
N GLY A 268 -31.65 8.92 22.36
CA GLY A 268 -30.42 8.76 21.56
C GLY A 268 -29.85 7.34 21.44
N GLY A 269 -30.57 6.29 21.87
CA GLY A 269 -30.14 4.89 21.73
C GLY A 269 -28.97 4.42 22.60
N LEU A 270 -28.26 5.32 23.31
CA LEU A 270 -27.26 4.96 24.32
C LEU A 270 -27.94 4.27 25.51
N THR A 271 -27.76 2.96 25.66
CA THR A 271 -28.51 2.14 26.63
C THR A 271 -28.01 2.23 28.08
N ALA A 272 -27.10 3.15 28.41
CA ALA A 272 -26.58 3.35 29.76
C ALA A 272 -26.10 4.78 29.99
N ASN A 273 -26.47 5.37 31.12
CA ASN A 273 -26.17 6.77 31.44
C ASN A 273 -24.85 6.95 32.21
N ASN A 274 -24.14 5.86 32.53
CA ASN A 274 -22.81 5.90 33.16
C ASN A 274 -21.76 5.73 32.06
N VAL A 275 -21.28 6.85 31.54
CA VAL A 275 -20.18 6.95 30.60
C VAL A 275 -18.94 7.41 31.37
N ARG A 276 -17.77 6.84 31.05
CA ARG A 276 -16.53 7.08 31.81
C ARG A 276 -15.40 7.69 31.01
N ASP A 277 -15.38 7.42 29.71
CA ASP A 277 -14.34 7.91 28.82
C ASP A 277 -14.85 8.02 27.38
N ILE A 278 -14.17 8.85 26.59
CA ILE A 278 -14.46 9.14 25.19
C ILE A 278 -13.17 8.96 24.38
N ALA A 279 -13.25 8.27 23.25
CA ALA A 279 -12.26 8.37 22.18
C ALA A 279 -12.91 8.87 20.90
N ILE A 280 -12.29 9.85 20.25
CA ILE A 280 -12.68 10.38 18.93
C ILE A 280 -11.69 9.85 17.89
N ASP A 281 -12.22 9.30 16.82
CA ASP A 281 -11.50 8.61 15.74
C ASP A 281 -11.31 9.52 14.52
N GLN A 282 -10.39 9.19 13.62
CA GLN A 282 -9.95 10.08 12.52
C GLN A 282 -11.03 10.33 11.46
N ASP A 283 -11.98 9.41 11.37
CA ASP A 283 -13.22 9.51 10.60
C ASP A 283 -14.28 10.42 11.28
N GLY A 284 -14.10 10.76 12.56
CA GLY A 284 -15.04 11.46 13.43
C GLY A 284 -15.89 10.54 14.31
N SER A 285 -15.60 9.23 14.38
CA SER A 285 -16.36 8.28 15.21
C SER A 285 -16.13 8.55 16.68
N VAL A 286 -17.19 8.44 17.47
CA VAL A 286 -17.11 8.67 18.91
C VAL A 286 -17.42 7.37 19.65
N TRP A 287 -16.40 6.87 20.32
CA TRP A 287 -16.43 5.67 21.15
C TRP A 287 -16.63 6.09 22.61
N PHE A 288 -17.53 5.42 23.33
CA PHE A 288 -17.87 5.71 24.73
C PHE A 288 -17.66 4.48 25.61
N ALA A 289 -16.83 4.59 26.64
CA ALA A 289 -16.72 3.57 27.69
C ALA A 289 -17.94 3.66 28.61
N THR A 290 -18.70 2.59 28.74
CA THR A 290 -19.87 2.52 29.65
C THR A 290 -19.78 1.38 30.64
N ALA A 291 -20.66 1.40 31.63
CA ALA A 291 -20.83 0.30 32.59
C ALA A 291 -21.40 -1.01 32.00
N VAL A 292 -21.88 -1.03 30.74
CA VAL A 292 -22.55 -2.20 30.13
C VAL A 292 -21.96 -2.65 28.78
N GLY A 293 -20.93 -1.97 28.29
CA GLY A 293 -20.25 -2.23 27.02
C GLY A 293 -19.54 -1.00 26.49
N VAL A 294 -19.04 -1.08 25.26
CA VAL A 294 -18.58 0.10 24.50
C VAL A 294 -19.68 0.50 23.54
N PHE A 295 -20.10 1.77 23.54
CA PHE A 295 -20.96 2.33 22.51
C PHE A 295 -20.09 3.01 21.45
N ARG A 296 -20.46 2.90 20.16
CA ARG A 296 -19.90 3.72 19.09
C ARG A 296 -20.99 4.50 18.37
N TYR A 297 -20.79 5.80 18.24
CA TYR A 297 -21.56 6.71 17.40
C TYR A 297 -20.76 7.04 16.13
N GLN A 298 -21.37 6.83 14.96
CA GLN A 298 -20.80 7.16 13.65
C GLN A 298 -21.62 8.31 13.05
N PRO A 299 -21.16 9.58 13.09
CA PRO A 299 -21.95 10.71 12.61
C PRO A 299 -22.32 10.68 11.12
N TRP A 300 -21.62 9.91 10.27
CA TRP A 300 -21.90 9.74 8.84
C TRP A 300 -22.76 8.52 8.48
N SER A 301 -22.98 7.58 9.42
CA SER A 301 -23.97 6.52 9.20
C SER A 301 -25.32 7.15 8.92
N PHE A 302 -26.27 6.39 8.35
CA PHE A 302 -27.60 6.90 8.05
C PHE A 302 -28.21 7.58 9.29
N GLN A 303 -28.26 8.92 9.25
CA GLN A 303 -28.94 9.73 10.25
C GLN A 303 -30.30 10.08 9.69
N ASP A 304 -31.33 9.91 10.51
CA ASP A 304 -32.58 10.63 10.32
C ASP A 304 -32.34 12.14 10.53
N ILE A 305 -33.15 12.94 9.86
CA ILE A 305 -33.05 14.41 9.82
C ILE A 305 -34.36 15.04 10.31
N ASP A 306 -35.43 14.25 10.39
CA ASP A 306 -36.70 14.64 10.96
C ASP A 306 -36.80 14.04 12.37
N ASP A 307 -36.48 14.83 13.42
CA ASP A 307 -36.60 14.41 14.83
C ASP A 307 -38.07 14.14 15.28
N ARG A 308 -39.04 14.09 14.36
CA ARG A 308 -40.46 13.79 14.61
C ARG A 308 -40.71 12.29 14.72
N ILE A 309 -41.66 11.94 15.58
CA ILE A 309 -42.03 10.55 15.91
C ILE A 309 -42.62 9.79 14.69
N GLU A 310 -43.24 10.51 13.75
CA GLU A 310 -43.72 10.00 12.47
C GLU A 310 -43.22 10.91 11.34
N ALA A 311 -42.10 10.55 10.72
CA ALA A 311 -41.57 11.25 9.56
C ALA A 311 -42.45 11.01 8.32
N LEU A 312 -42.79 12.08 7.60
CA LEU A 312 -43.66 12.00 6.41
C LEU A 312 -42.94 11.41 5.19
N PRO A 313 -43.65 10.71 4.29
CA PRO A 313 -43.07 10.28 3.02
C PRO A 313 -42.52 11.45 2.20
N VAL A 314 -41.28 11.30 1.75
CA VAL A 314 -40.61 12.22 0.82
C VAL A 314 -40.63 11.60 -0.57
N TYR A 315 -41.32 12.23 -1.50
CA TYR A 315 -41.44 11.76 -2.88
C TYR A 315 -40.22 12.14 -3.72
N ASP A 316 -39.68 13.34 -3.51
CA ASP A 316 -38.57 13.89 -4.29
C ASP A 316 -37.72 14.88 -3.46
N VAL A 317 -36.46 15.05 -3.83
CA VAL A 317 -35.49 15.95 -3.19
C VAL A 317 -34.63 16.60 -4.25
N LEU A 318 -34.56 17.93 -4.20
CA LEU A 318 -33.78 18.74 -5.11
C LEU A 318 -32.73 19.54 -4.32
N LEU A 319 -31.49 19.50 -4.77
CA LEU A 319 -30.43 20.41 -4.35
C LEU A 319 -30.34 21.50 -5.43
N ASP A 320 -30.45 22.77 -5.04
CA ASP A 320 -30.38 23.88 -5.99
C ASP A 320 -28.96 24.42 -6.18
N LYS A 321 -28.79 25.28 -7.20
CA LYS A 321 -27.53 26.00 -7.53
C LYS A 321 -26.99 26.90 -6.40
N ALA A 322 -27.68 27.01 -5.25
CA ALA A 322 -27.21 27.70 -4.04
C ALA A 322 -26.96 26.74 -2.86
N GLY A 323 -26.94 25.42 -3.09
CA GLY A 323 -26.71 24.38 -2.09
C GLY A 323 -27.87 24.16 -1.11
N ARG A 324 -29.06 24.72 -1.38
CA ARG A 324 -30.23 24.58 -0.51
C ARG A 324 -30.98 23.29 -0.86
N ILE A 325 -31.57 22.69 0.16
CA ILE A 325 -32.25 21.39 0.08
C ILE A 325 -33.75 21.61 0.06
N TRP A 326 -34.40 21.16 -1.01
CA TRP A 326 -35.85 21.23 -1.21
C TRP A 326 -36.43 19.81 -1.16
N MET A 327 -37.50 19.62 -0.40
CA MET A 327 -38.10 18.31 -0.13
C MET A 327 -39.58 18.32 -0.50
N ALA A 328 -40.00 17.42 -1.39
CA ALA A 328 -41.39 17.22 -1.78
C ALA A 328 -42.04 16.17 -0.87
N THR A 329 -43.09 16.56 -0.14
CA THR A 329 -43.69 15.75 0.94
C THR A 329 -45.10 15.28 0.62
N ASP A 330 -45.50 14.15 1.22
CA ASP A 330 -46.90 13.72 1.28
C ASP A 330 -47.63 14.35 2.49
N GLY A 331 -48.05 15.61 2.34
CA GLY A 331 -48.96 16.26 3.29
C GLY A 331 -48.59 17.70 3.69
N GLU A 332 -47.31 18.08 3.63
CA GLU A 332 -46.80 19.39 4.06
C GLU A 332 -46.34 20.30 2.89
N GLY A 333 -46.62 19.90 1.65
CA GLY A 333 -46.19 20.64 0.46
C GLY A 333 -44.68 20.51 0.23
N VAL A 334 -43.98 21.65 0.20
CA VAL A 334 -42.52 21.72 0.06
C VAL A 334 -41.89 22.23 1.36
N GLN A 335 -40.87 21.53 1.85
CA GLN A 335 -39.98 22.02 2.90
C GLN A 335 -38.63 22.46 2.29
N MET A 336 -38.03 23.53 2.80
CA MET A 336 -36.72 24.03 2.36
C MET A 336 -35.76 24.22 3.54
N ARG A 337 -34.49 23.83 3.34
CA ARG A 337 -33.43 23.87 4.36
C ARG A 337 -32.14 24.47 3.76
N PRO A 338 -31.54 25.51 4.38
CA PRO A 338 -30.40 26.21 3.78
C PRO A 338 -29.04 25.52 3.98
N ALA A 339 -28.95 24.49 4.84
CA ALA A 339 -27.78 23.63 5.02
C ALA A 339 -28.16 22.35 5.78
N ARG A 340 -27.27 21.34 5.76
CA ARG A 340 -27.51 19.97 6.29
C ARG A 340 -28.17 19.91 7.68
N TYR A 341 -27.75 20.79 8.59
CA TYR A 341 -28.22 20.85 9.98
C TYR A 341 -28.92 22.17 10.34
N ALA A 342 -29.17 23.06 9.38
CA ALA A 342 -29.70 24.38 9.69
C ALA A 342 -31.16 24.31 10.15
N GLN A 343 -31.44 24.97 11.27
CA GLN A 343 -32.79 25.35 11.70
C GLN A 343 -32.93 26.88 11.57
N PRO A 344 -34.13 27.40 11.24
CA PRO A 344 -35.38 26.67 11.05
C PRO A 344 -35.47 25.98 9.67
N VAL A 345 -36.11 24.81 9.64
CA VAL A 345 -36.77 24.30 8.43
C VAL A 345 -37.84 25.30 7.99
N GLN A 346 -37.82 25.72 6.73
CA GLN A 346 -38.86 26.56 6.15
C GLN A 346 -39.96 25.68 5.56
N TYR A 347 -41.08 25.57 6.27
CA TYR A 347 -42.28 24.87 5.82
C TYR A 347 -43.11 25.80 4.92
N LEU A 348 -43.19 25.50 3.62
CA LEU A 348 -43.87 26.35 2.62
C LEU A 348 -45.28 25.83 2.30
N PHE A 349 -46.09 25.55 3.33
CA PHE A 349 -47.47 25.11 3.18
C PHE A 349 -48.47 26.25 2.95
N ASP A 350 -49.76 25.89 2.88
CA ASP A 350 -50.88 26.76 2.49
C ASP A 350 -50.89 28.09 3.27
N GLY A 351 -50.73 29.20 2.55
CA GLY A 351 -50.36 30.51 3.10
C GLY A 351 -49.21 31.19 2.33
N PHE A 352 -48.18 30.42 1.94
CA PHE A 352 -47.05 30.92 1.13
C PHE A 352 -47.02 30.40 -0.33
N GLY A 353 -48.01 29.59 -0.73
CA GLY A 353 -48.49 29.55 -2.11
C GLY A 353 -48.22 28.30 -2.95
N VAL A 354 -47.64 27.22 -2.39
CA VAL A 354 -47.65 25.91 -3.09
C VAL A 354 -49.11 25.51 -3.33
N PRO A 355 -49.52 25.21 -4.58
CA PRO A 355 -50.90 24.85 -4.85
C PRO A 355 -51.18 23.42 -4.37
N GLY A 356 -51.68 23.28 -3.15
CA GLY A 356 -51.97 21.98 -2.55
C GLY A 356 -50.85 21.45 -1.66
N ASN A 357 -51.10 20.28 -1.08
CA ASN A 357 -50.36 19.78 0.08
C ASN A 357 -49.49 18.53 -0.21
N VAL A 358 -49.60 17.96 -1.42
CA VAL A 358 -48.79 16.82 -1.85
C VAL A 358 -48.02 17.22 -3.11
N VAL A 359 -46.71 16.98 -3.09
CA VAL A 359 -45.79 17.30 -4.18
C VAL A 359 -45.07 16.03 -4.61
N TYR A 360 -45.04 15.75 -5.92
CA TYR A 360 -44.57 14.48 -6.48
C TYR A 360 -43.20 14.56 -7.17
N ALA A 361 -42.82 15.74 -7.67
CA ALA A 361 -41.53 16.00 -8.33
C ALA A 361 -41.13 17.47 -8.20
N LEU A 362 -39.82 17.72 -8.15
CA LEU A 362 -39.17 19.04 -8.13
C LEU A 362 -38.15 19.16 -9.27
N GLU A 363 -37.98 20.35 -9.83
CA GLU A 363 -36.98 20.61 -10.88
C GLU A 363 -36.51 22.08 -10.82
N GLU A 364 -35.20 22.34 -10.88
CA GLU A 364 -34.66 23.70 -11.05
C GLU A 364 -34.48 24.02 -12.54
N ASP A 365 -34.82 25.23 -12.97
CA ASP A 365 -34.54 25.69 -14.33
C ASP A 365 -33.29 26.60 -14.45
N GLU A 366 -32.96 26.98 -15.68
CA GLU A 366 -31.78 27.82 -15.96
C GLU A 366 -31.90 29.27 -15.47
N GLN A 367 -33.05 29.65 -14.91
CA GLN A 367 -33.28 30.96 -14.26
C GLN A 367 -33.25 30.85 -12.73
N GLY A 368 -33.00 29.65 -12.18
CA GLY A 368 -32.97 29.40 -10.74
C GLY A 368 -34.35 29.31 -10.09
N ARG A 369 -35.39 29.03 -10.88
CA ARG A 369 -36.76 28.86 -10.38
C ARG A 369 -37.01 27.39 -10.08
N ILE A 370 -37.56 27.12 -8.90
CA ILE A 370 -37.84 25.76 -8.44
C ILE A 370 -39.28 25.39 -8.82
N TRP A 371 -39.44 24.53 -9.81
CA TRP A 371 -40.73 23.99 -10.24
C TRP A 371 -41.17 22.85 -9.33
N ALA A 372 -42.48 22.75 -9.08
CA ALA A 372 -43.10 21.71 -8.28
C ALA A 372 -44.35 21.14 -8.97
N ALA A 373 -44.37 19.82 -9.16
CA ALA A 373 -45.54 19.08 -9.62
C ALA A 373 -46.37 18.63 -8.42
N THR A 374 -47.61 19.12 -8.31
CA THR A 374 -48.45 19.01 -7.10
C THR A 374 -49.78 18.33 -7.39
N ASN A 375 -50.49 17.89 -6.34
CA ASN A 375 -51.87 17.42 -6.44
C ASN A 375 -52.91 18.48 -6.89
N ARG A 376 -52.50 19.73 -7.20
CA ARG A 376 -53.35 20.75 -7.83
C ARG A 376 -52.70 21.43 -9.05
N GLY A 377 -51.83 20.72 -9.78
CA GLY A 377 -51.18 21.18 -11.02
C GLY A 377 -49.69 21.49 -10.84
N VAL A 378 -49.12 22.37 -11.65
CA VAL A 378 -47.70 22.74 -11.58
C VAL A 378 -47.50 24.23 -11.27
N ALA A 379 -46.57 24.54 -10.36
CA ALA A 379 -46.15 25.90 -9.97
C ALA A 379 -44.62 26.03 -9.95
N TYR A 380 -44.11 27.25 -9.79
CA TYR A 380 -42.69 27.52 -9.55
C TYR A 380 -42.48 28.51 -8.40
N PHE A 381 -41.33 28.43 -7.74
CA PHE A 381 -40.87 29.36 -6.73
C PHE A 381 -39.92 30.39 -7.35
N GLU A 382 -40.17 31.67 -7.07
CA GLU A 382 -39.36 32.80 -7.54
C GLU A 382 -39.48 33.96 -6.55
N ALA A 383 -38.36 34.63 -6.22
CA ALA A 383 -38.34 35.81 -5.35
C ALA A 383 -39.07 35.65 -3.98
N GLN A 384 -38.95 34.48 -3.35
CA GLN A 384 -39.61 34.07 -2.10
C GLN A 384 -41.13 33.80 -2.18
N GLU A 385 -41.71 33.75 -3.39
CA GLU A 385 -43.13 33.46 -3.62
C GLU A 385 -43.35 32.26 -4.55
N TRP A 386 -44.42 31.50 -4.33
CA TRP A 386 -44.89 30.48 -5.28
C TRP A 386 -45.88 31.06 -6.29
N ARG A 387 -45.72 30.70 -7.57
CA ARG A 387 -46.46 31.23 -8.71
C ARG A 387 -47.01 30.10 -9.57
N GLN A 388 -48.32 30.11 -9.85
CA GLN A 388 -49.00 29.07 -10.62
C GLN A 388 -49.55 29.60 -11.97
N PRO A 389 -48.87 29.37 -13.12
CA PRO A 389 -49.34 29.76 -14.44
C PRO A 389 -50.76 29.25 -14.76
N PRO A 390 -51.67 30.07 -15.33
CA PRO A 390 -53.06 29.67 -15.58
C PRO A 390 -53.24 28.39 -16.41
N ALA A 391 -52.34 28.13 -17.38
CA ALA A 391 -52.36 26.94 -18.21
C ALA A 391 -52.01 25.66 -17.42
N LEU A 392 -51.15 25.76 -16.40
CA LEU A 392 -50.67 24.62 -15.60
C LEU A 392 -51.63 24.21 -14.48
N ARG A 393 -52.69 24.98 -14.21
CA ARG A 393 -53.69 24.71 -13.15
C ARG A 393 -54.66 23.57 -13.48
N LYS A 394 -54.73 23.17 -14.76
CA LYS A 394 -55.67 22.16 -15.26
C LYS A 394 -55.01 20.83 -15.64
N LEU A 395 -53.68 20.73 -15.53
CA LEU A 395 -52.96 19.49 -15.76
C LEU A 395 -53.20 18.52 -14.59
N SER A 396 -53.70 17.34 -14.90
CA SER A 396 -53.85 16.24 -13.94
C SER A 396 -52.48 15.60 -13.68
N ILE A 397 -51.83 16.05 -12.61
CA ILE A 397 -50.60 15.46 -12.08
C ILE A 397 -50.98 14.31 -11.14
N SER A 398 -50.20 13.22 -11.16
CA SER A 398 -50.41 12.03 -10.32
C SER A 398 -49.11 11.62 -9.62
N PRO A 399 -49.16 10.73 -8.61
CA PRO A 399 -47.97 10.00 -8.19
C PRO A 399 -47.31 9.33 -9.40
N GLY A 400 -46.00 9.52 -9.59
CA GLY A 400 -45.27 9.05 -10.76
C GLY A 400 -45.32 9.97 -11.99
N SER A 401 -45.93 11.15 -11.92
CA SER A 401 -45.58 12.26 -12.82
C SER A 401 -44.13 12.69 -12.59
N ASP A 402 -43.52 13.31 -13.61
CA ASP A 402 -42.12 13.74 -13.59
C ASP A 402 -41.94 15.05 -14.36
N LEU A 403 -40.89 15.81 -14.05
CA LEU A 403 -40.57 17.14 -14.58
C LEU A 403 -39.14 17.19 -15.10
N LYS A 404 -38.91 17.76 -16.30
CA LYS A 404 -37.56 18.11 -16.78
C LYS A 404 -37.53 19.50 -17.40
N ALA A 405 -36.62 20.37 -16.94
CA ALA A 405 -36.47 21.73 -17.44
C ALA A 405 -35.37 21.82 -18.51
N ASP A 406 -35.53 22.74 -19.46
CA ASP A 406 -34.46 23.13 -20.39
C ASP A 406 -34.54 24.63 -20.71
N LEU A 407 -33.62 25.13 -21.54
CA LEU A 407 -33.50 26.54 -21.93
C LEU A 407 -34.77 27.16 -22.56
N LEU A 408 -35.71 26.36 -23.05
CA LEU A 408 -36.90 26.81 -23.78
C LEU A 408 -38.21 26.57 -23.02
N GLY A 409 -38.22 25.71 -22.00
CA GLY A 409 -39.45 25.34 -21.30
C GLY A 409 -39.33 24.22 -20.27
N LEU A 410 -40.49 23.76 -19.80
CA LEU A 410 -40.65 22.63 -18.89
C LEU A 410 -41.36 21.47 -19.60
N TRP A 411 -40.78 20.27 -19.52
CA TRP A 411 -41.41 19.00 -19.86
C TRP A 411 -42.15 18.43 -18.65
N ILE A 412 -43.36 17.91 -18.87
CA ILE A 412 -44.27 17.44 -17.82
C ILE A 412 -44.86 16.09 -18.25
N ALA A 413 -44.42 15.01 -17.59
CA ALA A 413 -44.93 13.66 -17.84
C ALA A 413 -46.22 13.41 -17.04
N THR A 414 -47.29 12.95 -17.72
CA THR A 414 -48.58 12.65 -17.09
C THR A 414 -49.16 11.33 -17.60
N MET A 415 -50.22 10.86 -16.91
CA MET A 415 -50.98 9.67 -17.32
C MET A 415 -51.65 9.77 -18.70
N SER A 416 -51.72 10.96 -19.30
CA SER A 416 -52.31 11.21 -20.63
C SER A 416 -51.29 11.60 -21.71
N GLY A 417 -49.98 11.46 -21.43
CA GLY A 417 -48.90 11.74 -22.38
C GLY A 417 -47.86 12.72 -21.84
N LEU A 418 -46.94 13.10 -22.71
CA LEU A 418 -45.94 14.13 -22.43
C LEU A 418 -46.42 15.51 -22.89
N TRP A 419 -46.33 16.47 -21.98
CA TRP A 419 -46.72 17.86 -22.18
C TRP A 419 -45.52 18.79 -22.10
N ARG A 420 -45.58 19.90 -22.84
CA ARG A 420 -44.52 20.88 -22.98
C ARG A 420 -45.06 22.28 -22.71
N TYR A 421 -44.58 22.90 -21.64
CA TYR A 421 -44.84 24.30 -21.31
C TYR A 421 -43.68 25.17 -21.82
N ARG A 422 -43.95 26.15 -22.69
CA ARG A 422 -42.91 27.01 -23.28
C ARG A 422 -42.78 28.30 -22.47
N PHE A 423 -41.54 28.70 -22.15
CA PHE A 423 -41.31 29.90 -21.31
C PHE A 423 -41.58 31.23 -22.05
N VAL A 424 -41.54 31.23 -23.39
CA VAL A 424 -41.63 32.46 -24.21
C VAL A 424 -43.07 33.00 -24.30
N ASP A 425 -44.04 32.11 -24.50
CA ASP A 425 -45.46 32.46 -24.71
C ASP A 425 -46.38 31.95 -23.58
N GLN A 426 -45.85 31.16 -22.64
CA GLN A 426 -46.56 30.54 -21.52
C GLN A 426 -47.70 29.58 -21.97
N GLU A 427 -47.62 29.04 -23.18
CA GLU A 427 -48.53 28.00 -23.66
C GLU A 427 -48.11 26.60 -23.21
N VAL A 428 -49.09 25.71 -23.11
CA VAL A 428 -48.92 24.27 -22.91
C VAL A 428 -49.37 23.54 -24.17
N THR A 429 -48.49 22.76 -24.78
CA THR A 429 -48.78 21.89 -25.93
C THR A 429 -48.42 20.45 -25.61
N MET A 430 -49.17 19.49 -26.17
CA MET A 430 -48.78 18.07 -26.12
C MET A 430 -47.65 17.84 -27.13
N ASP A 431 -46.57 17.19 -26.71
CA ASP A 431 -45.46 16.71 -27.54
C ASP A 431 -45.03 15.37 -26.95
N SER A 432 -45.74 14.32 -27.38
CA SER A 432 -45.67 12.96 -26.85
C SER A 432 -45.35 12.01 -27.99
N PRO A 433 -44.44 11.04 -27.82
CA PRO A 433 -44.13 10.05 -28.86
C PRO A 433 -45.37 9.24 -29.27
N THR A 434 -46.24 8.98 -28.30
CA THR A 434 -47.52 8.31 -28.46
C THR A 434 -48.61 9.13 -27.72
N PRO A 435 -49.72 9.52 -28.38
CA PRO A 435 -50.85 10.16 -27.73
C PRO A 435 -51.60 9.21 -26.78
N ASP A 436 -52.33 9.77 -25.81
CA ASP A 436 -53.21 9.05 -24.86
C ASP A 436 -52.55 7.91 -24.06
N THR A 437 -51.21 7.85 -24.05
CA THR A 437 -50.42 6.82 -23.36
C THR A 437 -49.68 7.42 -22.18
N SER A 438 -49.76 6.76 -21.03
CA SER A 438 -49.10 7.23 -19.80
C SER A 438 -47.57 7.23 -19.96
N ILE A 439 -46.96 8.41 -19.81
CA ILE A 439 -45.50 8.57 -19.72
C ILE A 439 -45.14 8.67 -18.24
N ILE A 440 -44.29 7.76 -17.78
CA ILE A 440 -44.04 7.49 -16.34
C ILE A 440 -42.67 7.96 -15.85
N LYS A 441 -41.72 8.20 -16.78
CA LYS A 441 -40.43 8.82 -16.52
C LYS A 441 -39.95 9.58 -17.75
N ILE A 442 -39.30 10.71 -17.52
CA ILE A 442 -38.57 11.50 -18.52
C ILE A 442 -37.21 11.90 -17.95
N GLU A 443 -36.21 12.00 -18.81
CA GLU A 443 -34.84 12.35 -18.41
C GLU A 443 -34.12 13.02 -19.59
N LEU A 444 -33.27 14.02 -19.30
CA LEU A 444 -32.37 14.61 -20.29
C LEU A 444 -31.02 13.90 -20.20
N ASP A 445 -30.50 13.40 -21.33
CA ASP A 445 -29.14 12.84 -21.35
C ASP A 445 -28.06 13.92 -21.32
N SER A 446 -26.81 13.50 -21.10
CA SER A 446 -25.64 14.38 -20.96
C SER A 446 -25.25 15.15 -22.24
N ILE A 447 -26.01 15.03 -23.33
CA ILE A 447 -25.91 15.91 -24.51
C ILE A 447 -27.23 16.63 -24.84
N GLY A 448 -28.18 16.67 -23.90
CA GLY A 448 -29.41 17.46 -23.97
C GLY A 448 -30.56 16.83 -24.77
N ARG A 449 -30.50 15.54 -25.12
CA ARG A 449 -31.64 14.85 -25.77
C ARG A 449 -32.60 14.35 -24.70
N LEU A 450 -33.90 14.52 -24.96
CA LEU A 450 -34.95 14.03 -24.06
C LEU A 450 -35.25 12.56 -24.30
N TRP A 451 -35.30 11.79 -23.23
CA TRP A 451 -35.76 10.41 -23.19
C TRP A 451 -37.09 10.33 -22.43
N ALA A 452 -37.99 9.45 -22.88
CA ALA A 452 -39.30 9.23 -22.28
C ALA A 452 -39.62 7.73 -22.22
N ALA A 453 -40.13 7.26 -21.09
CA ALA A 453 -40.55 5.87 -20.89
C ALA A 453 -42.07 5.78 -20.69
N SER A 454 -42.72 4.89 -21.45
CA SER A 454 -44.17 4.63 -21.35
C SER A 454 -44.50 3.60 -20.27
N ALA A 455 -45.72 3.63 -19.75
CA ALA A 455 -46.24 2.61 -18.85
C ALA A 455 -46.30 1.19 -19.48
N SER A 456 -46.31 1.11 -20.82
CA SER A 456 -46.22 -0.12 -21.61
C SER A 456 -44.79 -0.70 -21.69
N GLY A 457 -43.78 0.04 -21.22
CA GLY A 457 -42.36 -0.37 -21.27
C GLY A 457 -41.62 0.02 -22.55
N GLU A 458 -42.19 0.91 -23.37
CA GLU A 458 -41.50 1.46 -24.55
C GLU A 458 -40.62 2.64 -24.13
N ILE A 459 -39.46 2.77 -24.77
CA ILE A 459 -38.48 3.82 -24.48
C ILE A 459 -38.28 4.63 -25.76
N TRP A 460 -38.49 5.94 -25.67
CA TRP A 460 -38.45 6.86 -26.79
C TRP A 460 -37.37 7.93 -26.54
N ARG A 461 -36.59 8.24 -27.58
CA ARG A 461 -35.60 9.32 -27.58
C ARG A 461 -36.02 10.39 -28.58
N ARG A 462 -36.15 11.63 -28.12
CA ARG A 462 -36.41 12.81 -28.97
C ARG A 462 -35.11 13.26 -29.62
N GLN A 463 -35.12 13.34 -30.94
CA GLN A 463 -33.99 13.78 -31.75
C GLN A 463 -33.94 15.32 -31.86
N LEU A 464 -32.81 15.85 -32.34
CA LEU A 464 -32.57 17.30 -32.46
C LEU A 464 -33.49 17.99 -33.49
N ASP A 465 -34.07 17.23 -34.43
CA ASP A 465 -35.11 17.68 -35.37
C ASP A 465 -36.54 17.68 -34.76
N GLY A 466 -36.66 17.26 -33.49
CA GLY A 466 -37.91 17.12 -32.77
C GLY A 466 -38.68 15.83 -33.02
N GLN A 467 -38.16 14.90 -33.84
CA GLN A 467 -38.81 13.61 -34.07
C GLN A 467 -38.55 12.63 -32.92
N TRP A 468 -39.50 11.73 -32.69
CA TRP A 468 -39.39 10.69 -31.66
C TRP A 468 -38.93 9.36 -32.27
N GLN A 469 -37.81 8.82 -31.77
CA GLN A 469 -37.29 7.51 -32.15
C GLN A 469 -37.58 6.49 -31.05
N LEU A 470 -38.24 5.37 -31.40
CA LEU A 470 -38.34 4.21 -30.52
C LEU A 470 -36.97 3.55 -30.36
N ILE A 471 -36.57 3.26 -29.13
CA ILE A 471 -35.37 2.48 -28.79
C ILE A 471 -35.83 1.06 -28.46
N GLU A 472 -35.48 0.10 -29.32
CA GLU A 472 -35.85 -1.30 -29.13
C GLU A 472 -35.17 -1.90 -27.88
N ALA A 473 -35.96 -2.54 -27.02
CA ALA A 473 -35.49 -3.15 -25.80
C ALA A 473 -34.92 -4.57 -26.07
N THR A 474 -33.61 -4.65 -26.35
CA THR A 474 -32.77 -5.86 -26.34
C THR A 474 -33.17 -7.05 -27.25
N GLU A 475 -32.35 -7.29 -28.28
CA GLU A 475 -32.10 -8.67 -28.74
C GLU A 475 -31.46 -9.51 -27.62
N GLY A 476 -31.53 -10.84 -27.71
CA GLY A 476 -30.86 -11.75 -26.76
C GLY A 476 -31.72 -12.28 -25.61
N GLY A 477 -33.05 -12.18 -25.68
CA GLY A 477 -33.98 -12.89 -24.78
C GLY A 477 -34.87 -12.01 -23.89
N ALA A 478 -34.86 -10.70 -24.07
CA ALA A 478 -35.67 -9.75 -23.31
C ALA A 478 -36.80 -9.10 -24.16
N SER A 479 -37.37 -9.85 -25.10
CA SER A 479 -38.54 -9.43 -25.85
C SER A 479 -39.76 -9.14 -24.95
N GLY A 480 -40.49 -8.06 -25.27
CA GLY A 480 -41.86 -7.78 -24.80
C GLY A 480 -42.03 -7.21 -23.38
N GLY A 481 -42.59 -6.00 -23.30
CA GLY A 481 -43.53 -5.56 -22.25
C GLY A 481 -43.01 -5.42 -20.81
N ALA A 482 -41.70 -5.36 -20.58
CA ALA A 482 -41.17 -5.10 -19.25
C ALA A 482 -41.31 -3.62 -18.89
N VAL A 483 -42.11 -3.31 -17.87
CA VAL A 483 -42.34 -1.95 -17.40
C VAL A 483 -41.03 -1.34 -16.89
N VAL A 484 -40.64 -0.20 -17.45
CA VAL A 484 -39.54 0.64 -16.94
C VAL A 484 -39.96 1.23 -15.60
N THR A 485 -39.07 1.20 -14.61
CA THR A 485 -39.41 1.66 -13.24
C THR A 485 -38.56 2.83 -12.77
N ALA A 486 -37.36 2.99 -13.32
CA ALA A 486 -36.51 4.16 -13.19
C ALA A 486 -35.73 4.41 -14.48
N LEU A 487 -35.38 5.68 -14.73
CA LEU A 487 -34.63 6.20 -15.86
C LEU A 487 -33.67 7.27 -15.31
N ARG A 488 -32.39 7.25 -15.69
CA ARG A 488 -31.41 8.27 -15.25
C ARG A 488 -30.26 8.42 -16.25
N ALA A 489 -29.83 9.63 -16.54
CA ALA A 489 -28.67 9.87 -17.40
C ALA A 489 -27.41 9.25 -16.78
N ASP A 490 -26.56 8.62 -17.61
CA ASP A 490 -25.30 8.08 -17.11
C ASP A 490 -24.19 9.13 -17.22
N ALA A 491 -23.72 9.62 -16.08
CA ALA A 491 -22.65 10.60 -16.00
C ALA A 491 -21.27 10.04 -16.44
N GLN A 492 -21.14 8.72 -16.60
CA GLN A 492 -19.89 8.09 -17.08
C GLN A 492 -19.70 8.15 -18.60
N SER A 493 -20.71 8.47 -19.41
CA SER A 493 -20.60 8.41 -20.87
C SER A 493 -21.55 9.40 -21.57
N PRO A 494 -21.05 10.24 -22.50
CA PRO A 494 -21.90 11.21 -23.21
C PRO A 494 -23.09 10.56 -23.92
N GLY A 495 -24.30 11.03 -23.60
CA GLY A 495 -25.54 10.53 -24.21
C GLY A 495 -25.96 9.11 -23.82
N ALA A 496 -25.32 8.49 -22.82
CA ALA A 496 -25.69 7.19 -22.29
C ALA A 496 -26.80 7.28 -21.22
N MET A 497 -27.51 6.17 -21.01
CA MET A 497 -28.72 6.13 -20.19
C MET A 497 -28.77 4.85 -19.32
N LEU A 498 -29.06 5.02 -18.03
CA LEU A 498 -29.37 3.95 -17.08
C LEU A 498 -30.87 3.69 -17.06
N VAL A 499 -31.27 2.42 -17.13
CA VAL A 499 -32.67 2.00 -17.16
C VAL A 499 -32.89 0.78 -16.27
N ALA A 500 -33.87 0.88 -15.37
CA ALA A 500 -34.33 -0.23 -14.56
C ALA A 500 -35.65 -0.80 -15.09
N PHE A 501 -35.71 -2.12 -15.27
CA PHE A 501 -36.89 -2.84 -15.74
C PHE A 501 -37.42 -3.79 -14.65
N LYS A 502 -38.73 -3.75 -14.35
CA LYS A 502 -39.33 -4.57 -13.29
C LYS A 502 -39.07 -6.07 -13.53
N GLY A 503 -38.53 -6.76 -12.53
CA GLY A 503 -38.24 -8.21 -12.60
C GLY A 503 -37.17 -8.62 -13.63
N ARG A 504 -36.48 -7.66 -14.25
CA ARG A 504 -35.38 -7.93 -15.21
C ARG A 504 -34.06 -7.32 -14.79
N GLY A 505 -34.09 -6.20 -14.07
CA GLY A 505 -32.92 -5.60 -13.42
C GLY A 505 -32.42 -4.30 -14.07
N LEU A 506 -31.16 -3.98 -13.79
CA LEU A 506 -30.47 -2.76 -14.23
C LEU A 506 -29.67 -2.95 -15.53
N TYR A 507 -29.89 -2.03 -16.48
CA TYR A 507 -29.23 -1.97 -17.78
C TYR A 507 -28.69 -0.57 -18.10
N ARG A 508 -27.60 -0.53 -18.87
CA ARG A 508 -26.98 0.66 -19.48
C ARG A 508 -27.23 0.62 -20.99
N TYR A 509 -27.55 1.75 -21.59
CA TYR A 509 -27.57 1.94 -23.06
C TYR A 509 -26.43 2.86 -23.49
N GLN A 510 -25.65 2.44 -24.48
CA GLN A 510 -24.55 3.19 -25.09
C GLN A 510 -24.58 2.96 -26.61
N ASP A 511 -24.49 4.03 -27.39
CA ASP A 511 -24.34 4.17 -28.86
C ASP A 511 -25.05 3.18 -29.81
N THR A 512 -24.79 1.87 -29.70
CA THR A 512 -25.31 0.81 -30.57
C THR A 512 -26.04 -0.32 -29.82
N GLY A 513 -26.11 -0.32 -28.49
CA GLY A 513 -26.72 -1.46 -27.77
C GLY A 513 -26.93 -1.30 -26.27
N TRP A 514 -27.37 -2.41 -25.67
CA TRP A 514 -27.70 -2.55 -24.25
C TRP A 514 -26.72 -3.47 -23.53
N GLN A 515 -26.28 -3.07 -22.34
CA GLN A 515 -25.43 -3.84 -21.43
C GLN A 515 -26.16 -4.06 -20.10
N ARG A 516 -26.17 -5.29 -19.56
CA ARG A 516 -26.61 -5.56 -18.18
C ARG A 516 -25.50 -5.14 -17.21
N ILE A 517 -25.85 -4.41 -16.14
CA ILE A 517 -24.86 -3.92 -15.15
C ILE A 517 -24.69 -4.91 -13.98
N GLU A 518 -25.69 -5.74 -13.71
CA GLU A 518 -25.67 -6.69 -12.58
C GLU A 518 -24.66 -7.82 -12.75
N HIS A 519 -23.54 -7.72 -12.05
CA HIS A 519 -22.59 -8.80 -11.85
C HIS A 519 -23.03 -9.67 -10.65
N GLY A 520 -23.42 -10.92 -10.92
CA GLY A 520 -23.73 -11.92 -9.90
C GLY A 520 -25.18 -11.90 -9.41
N SER A 521 -25.41 -11.47 -8.16
CA SER A 521 -26.72 -11.54 -7.50
C SER A 521 -27.66 -10.45 -8.01
N LYS A 522 -28.70 -10.87 -8.73
CA LYS A 522 -29.76 -9.98 -9.24
C LYS A 522 -30.45 -9.22 -8.12
N PHE A 523 -30.97 -8.04 -8.43
CA PHE A 523 -32.15 -7.52 -7.72
C PHE A 523 -33.33 -8.47 -8.00
N GLY A 524 -34.23 -8.66 -7.04
CA GLY A 524 -35.36 -9.59 -7.20
C GLY A 524 -36.43 -9.10 -8.17
N ASP A 525 -37.66 -9.57 -7.99
CA ASP A 525 -38.85 -8.93 -8.60
C ASP A 525 -39.20 -7.55 -7.97
N GLU A 526 -38.28 -7.02 -7.15
CA GLU A 526 -38.30 -5.72 -6.48
C GLU A 526 -38.42 -4.57 -7.50
N ARG A 527 -39.23 -3.56 -7.19
CA ARG A 527 -39.29 -2.34 -7.99
C ARG A 527 -38.17 -1.37 -7.61
N ILE A 528 -37.22 -1.18 -8.51
CA ILE A 528 -36.30 -0.04 -8.47
C ILE A 528 -37.09 1.24 -8.77
N LEU A 529 -37.00 2.25 -7.92
CA LEU A 529 -37.71 3.53 -8.05
C LEU A 529 -36.78 4.66 -8.52
N THR A 530 -35.50 4.59 -8.18
CA THR A 530 -34.54 5.68 -8.39
C THR A 530 -33.10 5.15 -8.51
N MET A 531 -32.25 5.93 -9.20
CA MET A 531 -30.86 5.59 -9.48
C MET A 531 -30.00 6.86 -9.51
N LEU A 532 -28.72 6.74 -9.16
CA LEU A 532 -27.72 7.81 -9.30
C LEU A 532 -26.37 7.22 -9.72
N SER A 533 -25.85 7.65 -10.87
CA SER A 533 -24.48 7.36 -11.32
C SER A 533 -23.51 8.35 -10.68
N ASP A 534 -22.46 7.87 -10.01
CA ASP A 534 -21.42 8.71 -9.41
C ASP A 534 -20.05 8.44 -10.07
N PRO A 535 -19.58 9.33 -10.97
CA PRO A 535 -18.29 9.19 -11.65
C PRO A 535 -17.07 9.29 -10.72
N SER A 536 -17.20 9.94 -9.56
CA SER A 536 -16.05 10.16 -8.66
C SER A 536 -15.68 8.92 -7.84
N THR A 537 -16.58 7.93 -7.80
CA THR A 537 -16.39 6.66 -7.08
C THR A 537 -16.65 5.43 -7.96
N ASP A 538 -16.79 5.62 -9.27
CA ASP A 538 -17.17 4.59 -10.27
C ASP A 538 -18.32 3.68 -9.77
N SER A 539 -19.37 4.28 -9.21
CA SER A 539 -20.44 3.54 -8.53
C SER A 539 -21.83 4.03 -8.90
N ILE A 540 -22.80 3.11 -8.88
CA ILE A 540 -24.21 3.41 -9.11
C ILE A 540 -25.00 3.10 -7.83
N TRP A 541 -25.71 4.09 -7.32
CA TRP A 541 -26.72 3.91 -6.27
C TRP A 541 -28.08 3.52 -6.87
N VAL A 542 -28.80 2.64 -6.18
CA VAL A 542 -30.12 2.12 -6.58
C VAL A 542 -31.03 2.11 -5.35
N GLY A 543 -32.16 2.82 -5.44
CA GLY A 543 -33.21 2.85 -4.42
C GLY A 543 -34.50 2.21 -4.93
N GLY A 544 -35.20 1.47 -4.08
CA GLY A 544 -36.45 0.80 -4.46
C GLY A 544 -37.25 0.24 -3.29
N GLU A 545 -38.23 -0.61 -3.60
CA GLU A 545 -39.10 -1.29 -2.62
C GLU A 545 -38.32 -2.21 -1.66
N GLY A 546 -37.17 -2.74 -2.09
CA GLY A 546 -36.25 -3.55 -1.27
C GLY A 546 -35.28 -2.74 -0.39
N GLY A 547 -35.41 -1.40 -0.35
CA GLY A 547 -34.51 -0.50 0.36
C GLY A 547 -33.45 0.14 -0.56
N LEU A 548 -32.19 0.12 -0.13
CA LEU A 548 -31.09 0.84 -0.76
C LEU A 548 -29.91 -0.08 -1.08
N SER A 549 -29.27 0.15 -2.23
CA SER A 549 -28.07 -0.58 -2.67
C SER A 549 -27.11 0.31 -3.44
N ARG A 550 -25.84 -0.09 -3.49
CA ARG A 550 -24.79 0.55 -4.28
C ARG A 550 -24.02 -0.52 -5.05
N LEU A 551 -23.58 -0.23 -6.26
CA LEU A 551 -22.87 -1.15 -7.15
C LEU A 551 -21.55 -0.54 -7.61
N ASP A 552 -20.55 -1.39 -7.81
CA ASP A 552 -19.34 -1.14 -8.61
C ASP A 552 -19.21 -2.23 -9.69
N ALA A 553 -18.10 -2.23 -10.43
CA ALA A 553 -17.74 -3.23 -11.43
C ALA A 553 -17.53 -4.67 -10.90
N TYR A 554 -17.60 -4.89 -9.58
CA TYR A 554 -17.28 -6.17 -8.91
C TYR A 554 -18.46 -6.76 -8.10
N GLY A 555 -19.46 -5.97 -7.71
CA GLY A 555 -20.71 -6.47 -7.14
C GLY A 555 -21.50 -5.46 -6.30
N VAL A 556 -22.63 -5.90 -5.76
CA VAL A 556 -23.59 -5.07 -5.00
C VAL A 556 -23.23 -5.01 -3.51
N ALA A 557 -23.39 -3.84 -2.88
CA ALA A 557 -23.50 -3.65 -1.43
C ALA A 557 -24.96 -3.26 -1.10
N ARG A 558 -25.57 -3.89 -0.07
CA ARG A 558 -26.97 -3.66 0.32
C ARG A 558 -27.05 -3.05 1.73
N PHE A 559 -27.87 -2.01 1.86
CA PHE A 559 -28.08 -1.28 3.11
C PHE A 559 -29.41 -1.69 3.77
N ASP A 560 -29.38 -1.93 5.08
CA ASP A 560 -30.54 -2.32 5.88
C ASP A 560 -30.55 -1.67 7.28
N SER A 561 -31.54 -2.00 8.11
CA SER A 561 -31.76 -1.37 9.41
C SER A 561 -30.60 -1.47 10.41
N HIS A 562 -29.63 -2.38 10.23
CA HIS A 562 -28.41 -2.41 11.04
C HIS A 562 -27.46 -1.23 10.74
N ASP A 563 -27.58 -0.65 9.54
CA ASP A 563 -26.74 0.44 9.03
C ASP A 563 -27.35 1.84 9.31
N GLY A 564 -28.54 1.86 9.93
CA GLY A 564 -29.26 3.07 10.35
C GLY A 564 -30.44 3.49 9.46
N ILE A 565 -30.59 2.92 8.26
CA ILE A 565 -31.71 3.26 7.35
C ILE A 565 -33.02 2.63 7.82
N GLN A 566 -34.10 3.44 7.94
CA GLN A 566 -35.41 2.92 8.31
C GLN A 566 -36.03 2.02 7.22
N PRO A 567 -36.69 0.89 7.55
CA PRO A 567 -37.39 0.06 6.57
C PRO A 567 -38.54 0.79 5.85
N GLY A 568 -38.38 0.99 4.54
CA GLY A 568 -39.33 1.62 3.62
C GLY A 568 -38.72 1.72 2.22
N ALA A 569 -39.50 2.12 1.21
CA ALA A 569 -38.96 2.28 -0.14
C ALA A 569 -38.19 3.61 -0.29
N VAL A 570 -37.01 3.56 -0.92
CA VAL A 570 -36.24 4.77 -1.29
C VAL A 570 -36.71 5.26 -2.65
N ARG A 571 -37.10 6.54 -2.73
CA ARG A 571 -37.80 7.16 -3.87
C ARG A 571 -36.94 8.14 -4.65
N VAL A 572 -35.97 8.77 -3.99
CA VAL A 572 -35.03 9.72 -4.60
C VAL A 572 -33.64 9.57 -3.97
N ILE A 573 -32.60 9.75 -4.80
CA ILE A 573 -31.20 9.85 -4.38
C ILE A 573 -30.59 11.09 -5.05
N VAL A 574 -30.04 11.99 -4.25
CA VAL A 574 -29.22 13.11 -4.74
C VAL A 574 -27.91 13.20 -3.97
N ARG A 575 -26.88 13.78 -4.60
CA ARG A 575 -25.57 14.00 -3.99
C ARG A 575 -25.26 15.50 -3.94
N SER A 576 -24.74 15.92 -2.79
CA SER A 576 -24.29 17.28 -2.51
C SER A 576 -22.79 17.45 -2.81
N GLU A 577 -22.35 18.68 -3.07
CA GLU A 577 -20.94 19.03 -3.38
C GLU A 577 -19.98 18.61 -2.26
N ASP A 578 -20.46 18.64 -1.00
CA ASP A 578 -19.76 18.18 0.20
C ASP A 578 -19.62 16.64 0.32
N GLY A 579 -19.95 15.90 -0.75
CA GLY A 579 -19.82 14.45 -0.82
C GLY A 579 -20.99 13.66 -0.21
N ALA A 580 -21.94 14.33 0.46
CA ALA A 580 -23.05 13.65 1.12
C ALA A 580 -24.11 13.15 0.12
N TYR A 581 -24.61 11.94 0.35
CA TYR A 581 -25.79 11.40 -0.35
C TYR A 581 -27.04 11.58 0.51
N TRP A 582 -28.16 11.85 -0.15
CA TRP A 582 -29.44 12.18 0.44
C TRP A 582 -30.52 11.27 -0.12
N PHE A 583 -31.32 10.66 0.75
CA PHE A 583 -32.28 9.61 0.39
C PHE A 583 -33.67 9.96 0.92
N GLY A 584 -34.56 10.38 0.03
CA GLY A 584 -35.98 10.56 0.34
C GLY A 584 -36.75 9.26 0.10
N GLY A 585 -37.69 8.92 0.99
CA GLY A 585 -38.49 7.72 0.87
C GLY A 585 -39.72 7.70 1.77
N ASP A 586 -40.31 6.51 1.96
CA ASP A 586 -41.52 6.29 2.79
C ASP A 586 -41.35 6.61 4.28
N ARG A 587 -40.14 7.01 4.70
CA ARG A 587 -39.72 7.18 6.10
C ARG A 587 -39.05 8.54 6.36
N GLY A 588 -39.28 9.55 5.51
CA GLY A 588 -38.63 10.86 5.62
C GLY A 588 -37.40 11.01 4.72
N LEU A 589 -36.47 11.85 5.16
CA LEU A 589 -35.20 12.12 4.49
C LEU A 589 -34.02 11.71 5.37
N PHE A 590 -33.18 10.84 4.83
CA PHE A 590 -31.91 10.42 5.44
C PHE A 590 -30.74 11.03 4.68
N TYR A 591 -29.58 11.15 5.34
CA TYR A 591 -28.31 11.38 4.64
C TYR A 591 -27.24 10.38 5.10
N TYR A 592 -26.24 10.19 4.25
CA TYR A 592 -25.07 9.34 4.45
C TYR A 592 -23.83 10.09 3.93
N LEU A 593 -22.69 9.95 4.61
CA LEU A 593 -21.40 10.13 3.95
C LEU A 593 -20.73 8.76 3.88
N PRO A 594 -20.10 8.39 2.75
CA PRO A 594 -19.23 7.22 2.73
C PRO A 594 -18.09 7.42 3.71
N GLU A 595 -17.79 6.36 4.46
CA GLU A 595 -16.52 6.24 5.16
C GLU A 595 -15.35 6.24 4.16
N HIS A 596 -14.16 6.61 4.64
CA HIS A 596 -12.91 6.61 3.88
C HIS A 596 -11.84 5.69 4.51
N GLY A 597 -12.18 5.03 5.62
CA GLY A 597 -11.38 3.95 6.17
C GLY A 597 -11.25 2.83 5.14
N LYS A 598 -10.08 2.17 5.12
CA LYS A 598 -9.87 1.01 4.25
C LYS A 598 -9.93 -0.25 5.12
N PRO A 599 -10.68 -1.29 4.71
CA PRO A 599 -10.60 -2.58 5.37
C PRO A 599 -9.19 -3.16 5.22
N TRP A 600 -8.82 -4.09 6.09
CA TRP A 600 -7.54 -4.78 6.09
C TRP A 600 -7.75 -6.30 5.98
N ILE A 601 -6.70 -7.02 5.56
CA ILE A 601 -6.66 -8.49 5.53
C ILE A 601 -5.25 -8.99 5.86
N THR A 602 -5.18 -10.04 6.68
CA THR A 602 -3.96 -10.80 7.00
C THR A 602 -4.19 -12.27 6.68
N LEU A 603 -3.19 -12.91 6.08
CA LEU A 603 -3.15 -14.37 5.97
C LEU A 603 -2.53 -14.93 7.25
N ASN A 604 -3.09 -16.04 7.76
CA ASN A 604 -2.75 -16.58 9.08
C ASN A 604 -2.10 -17.97 9.00
N GLU A 605 -2.57 -18.81 8.07
CA GLU A 605 -2.10 -20.19 7.88
C GLU A 605 -2.43 -20.61 6.42
N MET A 606 -1.59 -21.41 5.78
CA MET A 606 -1.98 -22.19 4.60
C MET A 606 -1.82 -23.67 4.91
N ARG A 607 -2.88 -24.46 4.74
CA ARG A 607 -2.84 -25.92 4.86
C ARG A 607 -2.57 -26.57 3.52
N GLY A 608 -1.79 -27.65 3.54
CA GLY A 608 -1.33 -28.38 2.36
C GLY A 608 -0.06 -27.81 1.70
N ALA A 609 0.51 -26.73 2.25
CA ALA A 609 1.74 -26.11 1.80
C ALA A 609 2.72 -25.87 2.97
N GLU A 610 4.01 -25.79 2.66
CA GLU A 610 5.08 -25.43 3.60
C GLU A 610 5.69 -24.07 3.22
N PHE A 611 6.04 -23.24 4.20
CA PHE A 611 6.63 -21.92 3.95
C PHE A 611 8.17 -21.96 4.01
N ASP A 612 8.83 -21.66 2.90
CA ASP A 612 10.29 -21.59 2.85
C ASP A 612 10.80 -20.22 3.31
N GLN A 613 11.30 -20.15 4.55
CA GLN A 613 11.82 -18.92 5.14
C GLN A 613 13.04 -18.33 4.41
N ARG A 614 13.71 -19.08 3.51
CA ARG A 614 14.89 -18.59 2.76
C ARG A 614 14.50 -17.89 1.47
N GLU A 615 13.42 -18.36 0.83
CA GLU A 615 12.92 -17.83 -0.44
C GLU A 615 11.68 -16.93 -0.26
N GLY A 616 11.04 -16.94 0.91
CA GLY A 616 9.88 -16.11 1.22
C GLY A 616 8.57 -16.55 0.55
N LEU A 617 8.50 -17.81 0.12
CA LEU A 617 7.38 -18.36 -0.66
C LEU A 617 6.83 -19.66 -0.08
N TRP A 618 5.57 -19.96 -0.39
CA TRP A 618 4.94 -21.24 -0.04
C TRP A 618 5.23 -22.30 -1.11
N ARG A 619 5.39 -23.55 -0.70
CA ARG A 619 5.65 -24.71 -1.56
C ARG A 619 4.58 -25.77 -1.33
N ALA A 620 3.99 -26.29 -2.42
CA ALA A 620 3.02 -27.38 -2.37
C ALA A 620 3.18 -28.32 -3.59
N LEU A 621 2.48 -29.45 -3.57
CA LEU A 621 2.45 -30.42 -4.67
C LEU A 621 1.17 -30.26 -5.51
N THR A 622 1.25 -30.53 -6.83
CA THR A 622 0.07 -30.66 -7.70
C THR A 622 -0.92 -31.68 -7.13
N GLU A 623 -2.21 -31.50 -7.45
CA GLU A 623 -3.33 -32.34 -6.98
C GLU A 623 -3.53 -32.35 -5.45
N THR A 624 -2.74 -31.60 -4.67
CA THR A 624 -2.95 -31.45 -3.22
C THR A 624 -4.01 -30.37 -2.97
N PRO A 625 -5.07 -30.64 -2.20
CA PRO A 625 -6.03 -29.61 -1.80
C PRO A 625 -5.37 -28.64 -0.83
N LEU A 626 -5.42 -27.34 -1.16
CA LEU A 626 -4.89 -26.26 -0.34
C LEU A 626 -6.03 -25.50 0.34
N GLU A 627 -5.79 -24.98 1.53
CA GLU A 627 -6.74 -24.09 2.21
C GLU A 627 -6.00 -22.92 2.86
N VAL A 628 -6.22 -21.71 2.34
CA VAL A 628 -5.63 -20.47 2.87
C VAL A 628 -6.58 -19.88 3.91
N PHE A 629 -6.14 -19.78 5.17
CA PHE A 629 -6.88 -19.15 6.26
C PHE A 629 -6.47 -17.69 6.43
N PHE A 630 -7.44 -16.82 6.64
CA PHE A 630 -7.22 -15.39 6.76
C PHE A 630 -8.18 -14.72 7.74
N THR A 631 -7.74 -13.60 8.29
CA THR A 631 -8.57 -12.67 9.05
C THR A 631 -8.61 -11.33 8.32
N TYR A 632 -9.76 -10.71 8.35
CA TYR A 632 -9.99 -9.39 7.80
C TYR A 632 -10.88 -8.63 8.76
N GLY A 633 -10.81 -7.32 8.65
CA GLY A 633 -11.60 -6.44 9.47
C GLY A 633 -11.67 -5.06 8.86
N ASP A 634 -12.59 -4.32 9.44
CA ASP A 634 -12.68 -2.88 9.36
C ASP A 634 -13.13 -2.45 10.76
N LEU A 635 -12.75 -1.24 11.18
CA LEU A 635 -13.41 -0.64 12.32
C LEU A 635 -14.88 -0.35 11.98
N GLN A 636 -15.18 0.11 10.76
CA GLN A 636 -16.43 0.83 10.42
C GLN A 636 -17.58 -0.09 9.99
N THR A 637 -17.38 -0.85 8.91
CA THR A 637 -18.35 -1.80 8.35
C THR A 637 -18.37 -3.11 9.16
N LEU A 638 -19.57 -3.65 9.41
CA LEU A 638 -19.76 -4.93 10.13
C LEU A 638 -19.09 -6.11 9.38
N PRO A 639 -18.46 -7.09 10.07
CA PRO A 639 -17.80 -8.23 9.42
C PRO A 639 -18.68 -9.03 8.44
N ALA A 640 -20.01 -9.08 8.65
CA ALA A 640 -20.95 -9.75 7.77
C ALA A 640 -21.31 -8.97 6.48
N LYS A 641 -20.88 -7.71 6.37
CA LYS A 641 -21.04 -6.81 5.22
C LYS A 641 -19.75 -6.67 4.40
N LEU A 642 -18.59 -7.00 4.99
CA LEU A 642 -17.30 -7.06 4.31
C LEU A 642 -17.28 -8.16 3.25
N GLN A 643 -16.80 -7.83 2.04
CA GLN A 643 -16.69 -8.77 0.92
C GLN A 643 -15.23 -9.02 0.58
N VAL A 644 -14.77 -10.27 0.72
CA VAL A 644 -13.43 -10.69 0.32
C VAL A 644 -13.43 -11.01 -1.18
N PHE A 645 -12.41 -10.53 -1.89
CA PHE A 645 -12.13 -10.84 -3.29
C PHE A 645 -10.75 -11.49 -3.40
N THR A 646 -10.61 -12.40 -4.36
CA THR A 646 -9.35 -13.08 -4.67
C THR A 646 -9.08 -13.06 -6.16
N ARG A 647 -7.79 -13.13 -6.52
CA ARG A 647 -7.30 -13.29 -7.89
C ARG A 647 -6.09 -14.22 -7.86
N ILE A 648 -6.00 -15.12 -8.84
CA ILE A 648 -4.83 -15.95 -9.07
C ILE A 648 -4.10 -15.40 -10.30
N VAL A 649 -2.80 -15.22 -10.20
CA VAL A 649 -1.92 -14.78 -11.29
C VAL A 649 -0.85 -15.84 -11.51
N SER A 650 -0.63 -16.22 -12.77
CA SER A 650 0.54 -17.00 -13.21
C SER A 650 1.28 -16.23 -14.32
N GLU A 651 2.47 -16.70 -14.68
CA GLU A 651 3.27 -16.19 -15.80
C GLU A 651 2.50 -16.18 -17.14
N THR A 652 1.50 -17.06 -17.28
CA THR A 652 0.73 -17.28 -18.51
C THR A 652 -0.70 -16.74 -18.47
N ALA A 653 -1.24 -16.41 -17.30
CA ALA A 653 -2.63 -15.96 -17.16
C ALA A 653 -2.87 -15.08 -15.91
N VAL A 654 -3.56 -13.97 -16.12
CA VAL A 654 -4.10 -13.11 -15.06
C VAL A 654 -5.60 -13.39 -14.94
N ALA A 655 -6.06 -14.00 -13.85
CA ALA A 655 -7.50 -14.21 -13.65
C ALA A 655 -8.24 -12.88 -13.39
N GLY A 656 -9.56 -12.86 -13.62
CA GLY A 656 -10.40 -11.78 -13.09
C GLY A 656 -10.51 -11.84 -11.56
N TRP A 657 -10.81 -10.71 -10.93
CA TRP A 657 -11.17 -10.69 -9.50
C TRP A 657 -12.48 -11.45 -9.27
N GLN A 658 -12.49 -12.39 -8.34
CA GLN A 658 -13.68 -13.17 -7.96
C GLN A 658 -14.05 -12.93 -6.48
N PRO A 659 -15.32 -12.71 -6.15
CA PRO A 659 -15.77 -12.65 -4.76
C PRO A 659 -15.81 -14.05 -4.13
N LEU A 660 -15.33 -14.17 -2.89
CA LEU A 660 -15.53 -15.37 -2.07
C LEU A 660 -16.93 -15.35 -1.42
N PRO A 661 -17.43 -16.49 -0.90
CA PRO A 661 -18.70 -16.51 -0.16
C PRO A 661 -18.72 -15.52 1.02
N PRO A 662 -19.87 -14.90 1.35
CA PRO A 662 -19.99 -14.00 2.50
C PRO A 662 -19.57 -14.69 3.80
N ASN A 663 -18.83 -13.98 4.66
CA ASN A 663 -18.22 -14.51 5.89
C ASN A 663 -17.20 -15.66 5.68
N ALA A 664 -16.68 -15.88 4.47
CA ALA A 664 -15.58 -16.84 4.26
C ALA A 664 -14.38 -16.49 5.15
N LYS A 665 -13.84 -17.48 5.87
CA LYS A 665 -12.61 -17.38 6.69
C LYS A 665 -11.43 -18.14 6.10
N SER A 666 -11.68 -18.86 5.01
CA SER A 666 -10.68 -19.57 4.23
C SER A 666 -11.04 -19.55 2.74
N HIS A 667 -10.03 -19.79 1.89
CA HIS A 667 -10.15 -19.98 0.45
C HIS A 667 -9.59 -21.37 0.11
N PRO A 668 -10.45 -22.34 -0.26
CA PRO A 668 -9.99 -23.62 -0.78
C PRO A 668 -9.44 -23.45 -2.20
N LEU A 669 -8.28 -24.06 -2.47
CA LEU A 669 -7.54 -23.95 -3.72
C LEU A 669 -7.09 -25.33 -4.21
N PHE A 670 -6.93 -25.47 -5.52
CA PHE A 670 -6.50 -26.71 -6.16
C PHE A 670 -5.71 -26.39 -7.43
N PHE A 671 -4.58 -27.07 -7.65
CA PHE A 671 -3.67 -26.82 -8.76
C PHE A 671 -3.30 -28.12 -9.47
N GLU A 672 -3.67 -28.21 -10.75
CA GLU A 672 -3.37 -29.37 -11.62
C GLU A 672 -1.98 -29.25 -12.28
N ALA A 673 -1.53 -28.03 -12.57
CA ALA A 673 -0.26 -27.76 -13.22
C ALA A 673 0.81 -27.27 -12.21
N PRO A 674 2.08 -27.66 -12.39
CA PRO A 674 3.19 -27.07 -11.66
C PRO A 674 3.55 -25.69 -12.23
N GLY A 675 4.05 -24.80 -11.39
CA GLY A 675 4.41 -23.42 -11.77
C GLY A 675 4.48 -22.48 -10.57
N LEU A 676 4.85 -21.23 -10.84
CA LEU A 676 4.78 -20.14 -9.86
C LEU A 676 3.43 -19.42 -10.00
N TYR A 677 2.76 -19.25 -8.87
CA TYR A 677 1.48 -18.55 -8.76
C TYR A 677 1.55 -17.46 -7.70
N THR A 678 1.05 -16.26 -8.04
CA THR A 678 0.79 -15.21 -7.06
C THR A 678 -0.68 -15.25 -6.69
N LEU A 679 -0.95 -15.52 -5.41
CA LEU A 679 -2.28 -15.46 -4.82
C LEU A 679 -2.50 -14.05 -4.29
N GLU A 680 -3.50 -13.37 -4.84
CA GLU A 680 -3.89 -12.03 -4.43
C GLU A 680 -5.23 -12.05 -3.69
N TYR A 681 -5.30 -11.24 -2.64
CA TYR A 681 -6.52 -11.02 -1.86
C TYR A 681 -6.72 -9.53 -1.62
N ARG A 682 -7.98 -9.10 -1.63
CA ARG A 682 -8.39 -7.76 -1.16
C ARG A 682 -9.76 -7.83 -0.54
N VAL A 683 -10.09 -6.88 0.33
CA VAL A 683 -11.40 -6.78 0.97
C VAL A 683 -12.06 -5.47 0.56
N ARG A 684 -13.37 -5.49 0.41
CA ARG A 684 -14.21 -4.31 0.18
C ARG A 684 -15.17 -4.12 1.36
N ASP A 685 -15.35 -2.88 1.77
CA ASP A 685 -16.35 -2.50 2.76
C ASP A 685 -17.73 -2.23 2.10
N GLN A 686 -18.63 -1.59 2.86
CA GLN A 686 -19.97 -1.22 2.38
C GLN A 686 -20.01 0.16 1.67
N ALA A 687 -19.01 1.01 1.89
CA ALA A 687 -18.78 2.27 1.18
C ALA A 687 -18.02 2.10 -0.16
N LEU A 688 -17.62 0.88 -0.48
CA LEU A 688 -16.83 0.47 -1.64
C LEU A 688 -15.34 0.89 -1.57
N ASN A 689 -14.81 1.18 -0.37
CA ASN A 689 -13.36 1.28 -0.19
C ASN A 689 -12.74 -0.12 -0.25
N TYR A 690 -11.56 -0.22 -0.86
CA TYR A 690 -10.80 -1.45 -0.96
C TYR A 690 -9.56 -1.41 -0.08
N SER A 691 -9.23 -2.56 0.52
CA SER A 691 -7.93 -2.81 1.13
C SER A 691 -6.82 -2.67 0.10
N PRO A 692 -5.56 -2.44 0.53
CA PRO A 692 -4.39 -2.82 -0.27
C PRO A 692 -4.51 -4.27 -0.73
N VAL A 693 -3.94 -4.59 -1.89
CA VAL A 693 -3.86 -5.98 -2.37
C VAL A 693 -2.80 -6.71 -1.55
N TYR A 694 -3.22 -7.73 -0.80
CA TYR A 694 -2.31 -8.65 -0.13
C TYR A 694 -1.85 -9.70 -1.15
N THR A 695 -0.54 -9.78 -1.38
CA THR A 695 0.09 -10.70 -2.33
C THR A 695 0.83 -11.83 -1.61
N MET A 696 0.77 -13.05 -2.16
CA MET A 696 1.47 -14.21 -1.62
C MET A 696 1.97 -15.12 -2.74
N SER A 697 3.27 -15.41 -2.76
CA SER A 697 3.89 -16.31 -3.74
C SER A 697 3.77 -17.78 -3.33
N LEU A 698 3.34 -18.61 -4.27
CA LEU A 698 3.12 -20.05 -4.11
C LEU A 698 3.73 -20.81 -5.30
N ALA A 699 4.74 -21.64 -5.03
CA ALA A 699 5.34 -22.55 -6.01
C ALA A 699 4.68 -23.94 -5.90
N ILE A 700 4.04 -24.37 -6.99
CA ILE A 700 3.47 -25.72 -7.13
C ILE A 700 4.49 -26.61 -7.83
N ALA A 701 4.99 -27.62 -7.12
CA ALA A 701 5.88 -28.65 -7.67
C ALA A 701 5.07 -29.88 -8.17
N PRO A 702 5.49 -30.57 -9.24
CA PRO A 702 4.77 -31.74 -9.72
C PRO A 702 4.90 -32.91 -8.74
N ALA A 703 3.76 -33.51 -8.40
CA ALA A 703 3.65 -34.61 -7.46
C ALA A 703 4.58 -35.79 -7.83
N PRO A 704 5.16 -36.50 -6.84
CA PRO A 704 6.00 -37.67 -7.09
C PRO A 704 5.15 -38.80 -7.68
N SER A 705 5.34 -39.08 -8.96
CA SER A 705 4.76 -40.26 -9.60
C SER A 705 5.51 -41.52 -9.17
N TYR A 706 4.78 -42.62 -8.91
CA TYR A 706 5.35 -43.90 -8.49
C TYR A 706 5.08 -44.99 -9.53
N ILE A 707 6.07 -45.86 -9.75
CA ILE A 707 5.95 -47.05 -10.59
C ILE A 707 6.09 -48.30 -9.71
N SER A 708 5.21 -49.29 -9.94
CA SER A 708 5.24 -50.56 -9.22
C SER A 708 6.20 -51.53 -9.91
N LEU A 709 7.27 -51.90 -9.21
CA LEU A 709 8.30 -52.81 -9.71
C LEU A 709 8.19 -54.18 -9.03
N PRO A 710 8.24 -55.30 -9.79
CA PRO A 710 8.35 -56.63 -9.20
C PRO A 710 9.50 -56.71 -8.19
N LEU A 711 9.27 -57.36 -7.05
CA LEU A 711 10.20 -57.53 -5.92
C LEU A 711 10.62 -56.25 -5.16
N LEU A 712 10.54 -55.06 -5.76
CA LEU A 712 10.95 -53.78 -5.13
C LEU A 712 9.79 -52.91 -4.63
N GLY A 713 8.56 -53.16 -5.08
CA GLY A 713 7.37 -52.40 -4.67
C GLY A 713 7.22 -51.07 -5.41
N SER A 714 6.55 -50.10 -4.79
CA SER A 714 6.34 -48.76 -5.35
C SER A 714 7.59 -47.90 -5.20
N VAL A 715 8.25 -47.59 -6.32
CA VAL A 715 9.44 -46.73 -6.39
C VAL A 715 9.07 -45.44 -7.13
N GLU A 716 9.52 -44.29 -6.64
CA GLU A 716 9.28 -43.01 -7.32
C GLU A 716 9.92 -43.03 -8.72
N VAL A 717 9.25 -42.49 -9.74
CA VAL A 717 9.72 -42.49 -11.12
C VAL A 717 11.05 -41.75 -11.27
N ARG A 718 11.31 -40.68 -10.51
CA ARG A 718 12.63 -40.01 -10.50
C ARG A 718 13.73 -40.91 -9.94
N VAL A 719 13.44 -41.64 -8.86
CA VAL A 719 14.36 -42.62 -8.25
C VAL A 719 14.56 -43.82 -9.18
N PHE A 720 13.53 -44.28 -9.89
CA PHE A 720 13.64 -45.31 -10.91
C PHE A 720 14.46 -44.85 -12.13
N GLN A 721 14.24 -43.62 -12.62
CA GLN A 721 15.05 -43.01 -13.67
C GLN A 721 16.51 -42.90 -13.24
N LEU A 722 16.78 -42.47 -11.99
CA LEU A 722 18.14 -42.47 -11.43
C LEU A 722 18.73 -43.88 -11.31
N LEU A 723 17.97 -44.89 -10.87
CA LEU A 723 18.43 -46.29 -10.82
C LEU A 723 18.70 -46.86 -12.22
N VAL A 724 17.94 -46.48 -13.23
CA VAL A 724 18.17 -46.83 -14.65
C VAL A 724 19.36 -46.04 -15.21
N LEU A 725 19.57 -44.79 -14.80
CA LEU A 725 20.73 -43.97 -15.18
C LEU A 725 22.02 -44.50 -14.54
N PHE A 726 22.00 -44.83 -13.24
CA PHE A 726 23.12 -45.49 -12.56
C PHE A 726 23.33 -46.91 -13.07
N GLY A 727 22.27 -47.64 -13.45
CA GLY A 727 22.36 -48.96 -14.08
C GLY A 727 23.00 -48.90 -15.47
N THR A 728 22.59 -47.95 -16.31
CA THR A 728 23.21 -47.74 -17.64
C THR A 728 24.62 -47.15 -17.51
N MET A 729 24.90 -46.26 -16.56
CA MET A 729 26.26 -45.83 -16.21
C MET A 729 27.13 -46.98 -15.67
N ALA A 730 26.57 -47.96 -14.95
CA ALA A 730 27.32 -49.12 -14.51
C ALA A 730 27.67 -50.06 -15.68
N VAL A 731 26.75 -50.25 -16.64
CA VAL A 731 26.98 -51.02 -17.87
C VAL A 731 27.97 -50.33 -18.80
N ILE A 732 27.79 -49.03 -19.06
CA ILE A 732 28.72 -48.18 -19.83
C ILE A 732 30.07 -48.13 -19.12
N GLY A 733 30.08 -47.98 -17.79
CA GLY A 733 31.28 -47.98 -16.95
C GLY A 733 32.07 -49.28 -17.03
N PHE A 734 31.41 -50.45 -17.04
CA PHE A 734 32.09 -51.74 -17.23
C PHE A 734 32.79 -51.85 -18.60
N GLY A 735 32.18 -51.30 -19.66
CA GLY A 735 32.82 -51.18 -20.97
C GLY A 735 33.97 -50.16 -20.98
N TYR A 736 33.74 -48.99 -20.38
CA TYR A 736 34.66 -47.85 -20.41
C TYR A 736 35.91 -48.07 -19.54
N VAL A 737 35.78 -48.66 -18.34
CA VAL A 737 36.91 -49.03 -17.46
C VAL A 737 37.91 -49.94 -18.16
N SER A 738 37.45 -50.85 -19.02
CA SER A 738 38.31 -51.74 -19.81
C SER A 738 39.16 -51.02 -20.86
N VAL A 739 38.71 -49.85 -21.34
CA VAL A 739 39.42 -49.01 -22.31
C VAL A 739 40.25 -47.92 -21.62
N GLU A 740 39.69 -47.29 -20.57
CA GLU A 740 40.30 -46.19 -19.86
C GLU A 740 41.53 -46.60 -19.03
N ILE A 741 41.57 -47.82 -18.47
CA ILE A 741 42.79 -48.35 -17.83
C ILE A 741 43.98 -48.36 -18.81
N PHE A 742 43.72 -48.58 -20.10
CA PHE A 742 44.75 -48.55 -21.15
C PHE A 742 45.11 -47.12 -21.57
N GLN A 743 44.12 -46.22 -21.70
CA GLN A 743 44.36 -44.82 -22.05
C GLN A 743 45.00 -43.99 -20.93
N HIS A 744 44.59 -44.17 -19.67
CA HIS A 744 45.07 -43.38 -18.54
C HIS A 744 46.57 -43.59 -18.30
N ARG A 745 47.06 -44.83 -18.39
CA ARG A 745 48.51 -45.14 -18.37
C ARG A 745 49.27 -44.45 -19.51
N ARG A 746 48.64 -44.28 -20.69
CA ARG A 746 49.24 -43.61 -21.84
C ARG A 746 49.30 -42.09 -21.64
N ARG A 747 48.19 -41.44 -21.26
CA ARG A 747 48.13 -39.99 -20.98
C ARG A 747 49.13 -39.58 -19.88
N VAL A 748 49.22 -40.36 -18.79
CA VAL A 748 50.16 -40.12 -17.68
C VAL A 748 51.62 -40.16 -18.13
N ASN A 749 52.01 -41.17 -18.92
CA ASN A 749 53.39 -41.29 -19.40
C ASN A 749 53.72 -40.21 -20.45
N GLU A 750 52.77 -39.87 -21.33
CA GLU A 750 52.94 -38.79 -22.32
C GLU A 750 53.02 -37.39 -21.65
N ALA A 751 52.31 -37.14 -20.54
CA ALA A 751 52.39 -35.90 -19.79
C ALA A 751 53.76 -35.66 -19.14
N ILE A 752 54.36 -36.70 -18.53
CA ILE A 752 55.73 -36.63 -17.97
C ILE A 752 56.77 -36.46 -19.10
N ALA A 753 56.59 -37.15 -20.23
CA ALA A 753 57.49 -37.06 -21.38
C ALA A 753 57.44 -35.69 -22.08
N ARG A 754 56.32 -34.97 -22.01
CA ARG A 754 56.13 -33.62 -22.57
C ARG A 754 56.35 -32.48 -21.57
N GLY A 755 56.53 -32.78 -20.28
CA GLY A 755 56.73 -31.76 -19.25
C GLY A 755 55.47 -30.91 -18.96
N TYR A 756 54.29 -31.52 -18.99
CA TYR A 756 53.02 -30.81 -18.77
C TYR A 756 52.96 -30.15 -17.39
N ASN A 757 52.74 -28.83 -17.36
CA ASN A 757 52.55 -28.06 -16.13
C ASN A 757 51.37 -27.08 -16.34
N PRO A 758 50.29 -27.16 -15.55
CA PRO A 758 49.06 -26.39 -15.80
C PRO A 758 49.03 -25.01 -15.13
N TYR A 759 49.91 -24.71 -14.17
CA TYR A 759 49.87 -23.44 -13.43
C TYR A 759 50.43 -22.29 -14.25
N ILE A 760 49.84 -21.11 -14.07
CA ILE A 760 50.25 -19.87 -14.74
C ILE A 760 50.53 -18.81 -13.67
N SER A 761 51.67 -18.13 -13.78
CA SER A 761 52.07 -17.08 -12.84
C SER A 761 52.43 -15.81 -13.60
N GLY A 762 51.69 -14.74 -13.36
CA GLY A 762 51.85 -13.43 -13.99
C GLY A 762 50.65 -13.04 -14.85
N GLU A 763 50.20 -13.94 -15.72
CA GLU A 763 49.08 -13.71 -16.65
C GLU A 763 47.70 -14.03 -16.03
N PRO A 764 46.61 -13.36 -16.49
CA PRO A 764 45.25 -13.68 -16.07
C PRO A 764 44.77 -15.03 -16.62
N ILE A 765 44.00 -15.77 -15.82
CA ILE A 765 43.56 -17.13 -16.19
C ILE A 765 42.43 -17.06 -17.23
N ARG A 766 42.75 -17.33 -18.49
CA ARG A 766 41.77 -17.32 -19.58
C ARG A 766 40.91 -18.60 -19.67
N SER A 767 41.42 -19.75 -19.21
CA SER A 767 40.65 -21.01 -19.20
C SER A 767 39.69 -21.09 -18.00
N ALA A 768 38.40 -21.34 -18.28
CA ALA A 768 37.37 -21.57 -17.25
C ALA A 768 37.61 -22.86 -16.43
N GLU A 769 38.29 -23.86 -17.00
CA GLU A 769 38.68 -25.08 -16.27
C GLU A 769 39.69 -24.78 -15.15
N MET A 770 40.49 -23.72 -15.33
CA MET A 770 41.50 -23.27 -14.35
C MET A 770 40.96 -22.20 -13.37
N PHE A 771 39.66 -21.89 -13.41
CA PHE A 771 39.02 -20.89 -12.55
C PHE A 771 38.40 -21.53 -11.30
N PHE A 772 39.07 -21.38 -10.15
CA PHE A 772 38.70 -21.92 -8.83
C PHE A 772 38.39 -20.81 -7.83
N GLY A 773 37.69 -21.14 -6.73
CA GLY A 773 37.45 -20.26 -5.56
C GLY A 773 36.69 -18.95 -5.81
N ARG A 774 36.21 -18.68 -7.03
CA ARG A 774 35.52 -17.43 -7.38
C ARG A 774 34.20 -17.62 -8.14
N ARG A 775 33.72 -18.86 -8.30
CA ARG A 775 32.52 -19.17 -9.10
C ARG A 775 31.24 -18.60 -8.50
N GLU A 776 31.05 -18.72 -7.19
CA GLU A 776 29.91 -18.09 -6.48
C GLU A 776 29.98 -16.56 -6.52
N LEU A 777 31.18 -15.98 -6.38
CA LEU A 777 31.40 -14.54 -6.50
C LEU A 777 31.05 -14.03 -7.90
N LEU A 778 31.48 -14.76 -8.93
CA LEU A 778 31.16 -14.50 -10.33
C LEU A 778 29.64 -14.53 -10.58
N GLN A 779 28.96 -15.57 -10.10
CA GLN A 779 27.49 -15.68 -10.22
C GLN A 779 26.76 -14.54 -9.50
N ARG A 780 27.22 -14.15 -8.30
CA ARG A 780 26.65 -13.02 -7.53
C ARG A 780 26.85 -11.68 -8.24
N ILE A 781 27.95 -11.51 -8.97
CA ILE A 781 28.19 -10.30 -9.79
C ILE A 781 27.24 -10.31 -11.00
N VAL A 782 27.11 -11.43 -11.71
CA VAL A 782 26.18 -11.57 -12.84
C VAL A 782 24.74 -11.24 -12.42
N SER A 783 24.22 -11.85 -11.35
CA SER A 783 22.83 -11.63 -10.91
C SER A 783 22.53 -10.24 -10.35
N THR A 784 23.54 -9.40 -10.10
CA THR A 784 23.35 -8.02 -9.61
C THR A 784 23.50 -6.94 -10.68
N LEU A 785 23.90 -7.30 -11.91
CA LEU A 785 24.26 -6.35 -12.97
C LEU A 785 23.08 -5.70 -13.74
N HIS A 786 21.86 -6.22 -13.62
CA HIS A 786 20.69 -5.69 -14.36
C HIS A 786 20.51 -4.17 -14.20
N HIS A 787 20.71 -3.64 -12.99
CA HIS A 787 20.47 -2.22 -12.67
C HIS A 787 21.60 -1.53 -11.86
N ASN A 788 22.68 -2.23 -11.54
CA ASN A 788 23.77 -1.70 -10.71
C ASN A 788 25.09 -1.56 -11.49
N SER A 789 26.00 -0.73 -10.97
CA SER A 789 27.44 -0.79 -11.28
C SER A 789 28.21 -1.28 -10.05
N ILE A 790 29.31 -1.99 -10.24
CA ILE A 790 30.02 -2.74 -9.19
C ILE A 790 31.50 -2.34 -9.15
N MET A 791 32.09 -2.25 -7.95
CA MET A 791 33.53 -2.01 -7.77
C MET A 791 34.16 -3.19 -7.02
N ILE A 792 35.20 -3.77 -7.60
CA ILE A 792 35.92 -4.93 -7.07
C ILE A 792 37.28 -4.46 -6.56
N HIS A 793 37.41 -4.27 -5.25
CA HIS A 793 38.64 -3.77 -4.62
C HIS A 793 39.41 -4.88 -3.90
N GLY A 794 40.74 -4.74 -3.82
CA GLY A 794 41.61 -5.67 -3.10
C GLY A 794 43.08 -5.59 -3.52
N GLU A 795 43.94 -6.32 -2.81
CA GLU A 795 45.40 -6.29 -2.99
C GLU A 795 45.87 -6.50 -4.45
N ARG A 796 47.06 -5.99 -4.80
CA ARG A 796 47.65 -6.23 -6.13
C ARG A 796 47.91 -7.74 -6.30
N ARG A 797 47.57 -8.29 -7.48
CA ARG A 797 47.64 -9.73 -7.81
C ARG A 797 46.70 -10.68 -7.02
N ILE A 798 45.63 -10.16 -6.40
CA ILE A 798 44.61 -10.97 -5.71
C ILE A 798 43.64 -11.74 -6.65
N GLY A 799 43.69 -11.47 -7.96
CA GLY A 799 42.92 -12.17 -9.00
C GLY A 799 41.84 -11.34 -9.73
N LYS A 800 41.84 -10.01 -9.59
CA LYS A 800 40.83 -9.09 -10.17
C LYS A 800 40.69 -9.22 -11.70
N THR A 801 41.80 -9.09 -12.43
CA THR A 801 41.88 -9.24 -13.90
C THR A 801 41.34 -10.58 -14.40
N THR A 802 41.67 -11.67 -13.69
CA THR A 802 41.12 -13.01 -13.97
C THR A 802 39.61 -13.05 -13.78
N LEU A 803 39.08 -12.42 -12.73
CA LEU A 803 37.63 -12.35 -12.48
C LEU A 803 36.91 -11.52 -13.55
N LEU A 804 37.47 -10.38 -13.96
CA LEU A 804 36.92 -9.58 -15.06
C LEU A 804 36.89 -10.37 -16.39
N TYR A 805 37.97 -11.07 -16.73
CA TYR A 805 38.02 -11.90 -17.94
C TYR A 805 36.98 -13.02 -17.92
N GLN A 806 36.81 -13.72 -16.79
CA GLN A 806 35.78 -14.76 -16.67
C GLN A 806 34.36 -14.18 -16.61
N LEU A 807 34.17 -12.94 -16.16
CA LEU A 807 32.90 -12.21 -16.24
C LEU A 807 32.54 -11.81 -17.67
N ALA A 808 33.51 -11.38 -18.47
CA ALA A 808 33.31 -11.15 -19.90
C ALA A 808 32.81 -12.42 -20.61
N ASN A 809 33.46 -13.56 -20.36
CA ASN A 809 33.03 -14.85 -20.92
C ASN A 809 31.65 -15.27 -20.41
N ALA A 810 31.38 -15.14 -19.11
CA ALA A 810 30.11 -15.51 -18.50
C ALA A 810 28.94 -14.72 -19.11
N LEU A 811 29.07 -13.39 -19.21
CA LEU A 811 28.05 -12.51 -19.79
C LEU A 811 27.83 -12.80 -21.29
N ARG A 812 28.90 -13.06 -22.06
CA ARG A 812 28.78 -13.50 -23.47
C ARG A 812 28.09 -14.85 -23.66
N SER A 813 28.07 -15.69 -22.62
CA SER A 813 27.40 -17.01 -22.61
C SER A 813 26.03 -17.03 -21.92
N LEU A 814 25.55 -15.88 -21.42
CA LEU A 814 24.34 -15.79 -20.61
C LEU A 814 23.09 -15.59 -21.47
N ASP A 815 22.22 -16.60 -21.51
CA ASP A 815 20.90 -16.49 -22.13
C ASP A 815 19.88 -15.89 -21.13
N ASP A 816 20.02 -14.59 -20.87
CA ASP A 816 19.14 -13.82 -19.97
C ASP A 816 17.79 -13.51 -20.63
N PRO A 817 16.64 -13.60 -19.92
CA PRO A 817 15.32 -13.40 -20.55
C PRO A 817 15.04 -11.94 -20.97
N ASP A 818 15.54 -10.96 -20.23
CA ASP A 818 15.17 -9.54 -20.39
C ASP A 818 16.25 -8.74 -21.14
N TYR A 819 17.52 -9.13 -21.01
CA TYR A 819 18.67 -8.34 -21.47
C TYR A 819 19.59 -9.09 -22.43
N TRP A 820 20.19 -8.36 -23.36
CA TRP A 820 21.35 -8.77 -24.13
C TRP A 820 22.59 -8.04 -23.61
N PHE A 821 23.47 -8.78 -22.96
CA PHE A 821 24.68 -8.24 -22.33
C PHE A 821 25.86 -8.16 -23.31
N VAL A 822 26.33 -6.96 -23.59
CA VAL A 822 27.56 -6.72 -24.37
C VAL A 822 28.67 -6.36 -23.40
N ALA A 823 29.59 -7.30 -23.15
CA ALA A 823 30.68 -7.15 -22.18
C ALA A 823 32.01 -6.79 -22.88
N LEU A 824 32.49 -5.57 -22.61
CA LEU A 824 33.74 -5.02 -23.13
C LEU A 824 34.79 -4.95 -22.01
N TYR A 825 36.01 -5.40 -22.26
CA TYR A 825 37.14 -5.29 -21.32
C TYR A 825 38.02 -4.12 -21.71
N ILE A 826 38.40 -3.29 -20.74
CA ILE A 826 39.22 -2.09 -20.89
C ILE A 826 40.30 -2.11 -19.81
N ASP A 827 41.55 -1.86 -20.18
CA ASP A 827 42.67 -1.74 -19.25
C ASP A 827 43.12 -0.28 -19.16
N LEU A 828 43.18 0.30 -17.96
CA LEU A 828 43.52 1.72 -17.77
C LEU A 828 45.00 1.96 -17.42
N GLU A 829 45.85 0.92 -17.35
CA GLU A 829 47.28 1.09 -17.01
C GLU A 829 47.97 2.08 -17.98
N GLY A 830 48.60 3.12 -17.42
CA GLY A 830 49.31 4.16 -18.18
C GLY A 830 48.44 5.25 -18.84
N THR A 831 47.11 5.20 -18.73
CA THR A 831 46.22 6.21 -19.35
C THR A 831 46.36 7.59 -18.68
N THR A 832 46.44 8.66 -19.47
CA THR A 832 46.52 10.05 -18.96
C THR A 832 45.15 10.73 -18.91
N GLU A 833 44.98 11.70 -18.02
CA GLU A 833 43.71 12.45 -17.90
C GLU A 833 43.30 13.15 -19.22
N ALA A 834 44.28 13.69 -19.96
CA ALA A 834 44.03 14.41 -21.21
C ALA A 834 43.55 13.51 -22.36
N THR A 835 43.88 12.21 -22.32
CA THR A 835 43.56 11.24 -23.38
C THR A 835 42.47 10.24 -22.97
N PHE A 836 42.00 10.28 -21.72
CA PHE A 836 41.13 9.26 -21.12
C PHE A 836 39.83 9.01 -21.91
N PHE A 837 39.10 10.06 -22.28
CA PHE A 837 37.84 9.89 -23.03
C PHE A 837 38.06 9.40 -24.46
N HIS A 838 39.21 9.72 -25.08
CA HIS A 838 39.57 9.25 -26.42
C HIS A 838 39.86 7.75 -26.40
N PHE A 839 40.77 7.32 -25.52
CA PHE A 839 41.11 5.92 -25.30
C PHE A 839 39.88 5.06 -24.92
N LEU A 840 39.01 5.57 -24.04
CA LEU A 840 37.77 4.88 -23.67
C LEU A 840 36.81 4.72 -24.86
N MET A 841 36.80 5.62 -25.84
CA MET A 841 36.03 5.43 -27.08
C MET A 841 36.74 4.47 -28.05
N GLU A 842 38.07 4.53 -28.14
CA GLU A 842 38.87 3.66 -29.00
C GLU A 842 38.67 2.18 -28.66
N GLU A 843 38.77 1.81 -27.38
CA GLU A 843 38.51 0.44 -26.91
C GLU A 843 37.04 0.01 -27.13
N ILE A 844 36.08 0.92 -26.91
CA ILE A 844 34.65 0.63 -27.13
C ILE A 844 34.36 0.39 -28.63
N ALA A 845 34.86 1.25 -29.51
CA ALA A 845 34.66 1.14 -30.95
C ALA A 845 35.39 -0.08 -31.54
N HIS A 846 36.61 -0.37 -31.09
CA HIS A 846 37.35 -1.58 -31.49
C HIS A 846 36.58 -2.85 -31.11
N ALA A 847 36.20 -3.00 -29.83
CA ALA A 847 35.54 -4.21 -29.35
C ALA A 847 34.10 -4.40 -29.88
N VAL A 848 33.43 -3.33 -30.36
CA VAL A 848 32.17 -3.42 -31.10
C VAL A 848 32.40 -3.74 -32.59
N GLY A 849 33.52 -3.30 -33.18
CA GLY A 849 33.93 -3.66 -34.55
C GLY A 849 34.34 -5.14 -34.72
N GLU A 850 34.77 -5.79 -33.63
CA GLU A 850 35.05 -7.22 -33.53
C GLU A 850 33.80 -8.11 -33.43
N ILE A 851 32.59 -7.55 -33.36
CA ILE A 851 31.35 -8.35 -33.33
C ILE A 851 31.14 -9.04 -34.70
N ASP A 852 31.00 -10.36 -34.67
CA ASP A 852 30.69 -11.20 -35.83
C ASP A 852 29.38 -10.76 -36.51
N ASP A 853 29.30 -10.92 -37.83
CA ASP A 853 28.14 -10.55 -38.67
C ASP A 853 27.61 -9.10 -38.54
N LEU A 854 28.37 -8.17 -37.94
CA LEU A 854 28.03 -6.74 -37.95
C LEU A 854 28.01 -6.20 -39.40
N ASP A 855 26.82 -5.81 -39.87
CA ASP A 855 26.55 -5.38 -41.25
C ASP A 855 27.47 -4.23 -41.72
N PRO A 856 27.94 -4.22 -42.99
CA PRO A 856 28.77 -3.14 -43.53
C PRO A 856 28.19 -1.72 -43.38
N THR A 857 26.87 -1.51 -43.32
CA THR A 857 26.32 -0.17 -43.05
C THR A 857 26.54 0.26 -41.60
N HIS A 858 26.61 -0.67 -40.64
CA HIS A 858 27.00 -0.38 -39.26
C HIS A 858 28.51 -0.16 -39.12
N ARG A 859 29.34 -0.95 -39.81
CA ARG A 859 30.81 -0.75 -39.83
C ARG A 859 31.19 0.66 -40.33
N ASN A 860 30.61 1.08 -41.46
CA ASN A 860 30.76 2.45 -41.98
C ASN A 860 30.30 3.57 -41.02
N GLN A 861 29.52 3.26 -39.97
CA GLN A 861 29.11 4.24 -38.95
C GLN A 861 30.04 4.27 -37.74
N LEU A 862 30.73 3.16 -37.44
CA LEU A 862 31.84 3.13 -36.48
C LEU A 862 33.05 3.88 -37.05
N ASP A 863 33.39 3.63 -38.32
CA ASP A 863 34.46 4.33 -39.06
C ASP A 863 34.21 5.85 -39.18
N ALA A 864 32.97 6.31 -38.94
CA ALA A 864 32.54 7.71 -39.00
C ALA A 864 32.42 8.39 -37.62
N LEU A 865 32.79 7.72 -36.52
CA LEU A 865 32.80 8.31 -35.18
C LEU A 865 33.85 9.43 -35.06
N THR A 866 33.56 10.42 -34.21
CA THR A 866 34.39 11.63 -34.11
C THR A 866 35.81 11.33 -33.60
N TYR A 867 35.99 10.30 -32.77
CA TYR A 867 37.31 9.94 -32.20
C TYR A 867 38.38 9.59 -33.24
N HIS A 868 37.99 9.19 -34.46
CA HIS A 868 38.90 9.02 -35.60
C HIS A 868 39.38 10.35 -36.23
N THR A 869 38.70 11.47 -35.95
CA THR A 869 38.93 12.77 -36.60
C THR A 869 39.52 13.84 -35.69
N LEU A 870 39.38 13.71 -34.38
CA LEU A 870 39.94 14.62 -33.38
C LEU A 870 41.23 14.05 -32.76
N PRO A 871 42.26 14.87 -32.50
CA PRO A 871 43.39 14.47 -31.67
C PRO A 871 42.94 14.04 -30.26
N ALA A 872 43.64 13.07 -29.67
CA ALA A 872 43.26 12.50 -28.37
C ALA A 872 43.18 13.54 -27.23
N GLU A 873 44.01 14.60 -27.26
CA GLU A 873 44.00 15.71 -26.29
C GLU A 873 42.87 16.74 -26.52
N GLU A 874 42.24 16.74 -27.70
CA GLU A 874 41.13 17.65 -28.04
C GLU A 874 39.75 17.02 -27.81
N TYR A 875 39.68 15.69 -27.75
CA TYR A 875 38.45 14.91 -27.60
C TYR A 875 37.93 14.90 -26.15
N ARG A 876 36.69 15.33 -25.92
CA ARG A 876 36.14 15.62 -24.58
C ARG A 876 34.87 14.82 -24.25
N ASP A 877 34.43 14.95 -23.00
CA ASP A 877 33.19 14.38 -22.44
C ASP A 877 31.96 14.51 -23.37
N ARG A 878 31.81 15.66 -24.04
CA ARG A 878 30.68 15.92 -24.97
C ARG A 878 30.77 15.14 -26.28
N ASP A 879 31.98 14.93 -26.78
CA ASP A 879 32.24 14.17 -27.99
C ASP A 879 32.14 12.68 -27.69
N PHE A 880 32.63 12.26 -26.51
CA PHE A 880 32.38 10.93 -25.95
C PHE A 880 30.89 10.60 -25.80
N SER A 881 30.06 11.46 -25.18
CA SER A 881 28.61 11.25 -25.12
C SER A 881 27.94 11.20 -26.50
N ARG A 882 28.46 11.90 -27.51
CA ARG A 882 27.92 11.84 -28.87
C ARG A 882 28.24 10.52 -29.54
N ASP A 883 29.52 10.12 -29.53
CA ASP A 883 29.99 8.91 -30.19
C ASP A 883 29.45 7.66 -29.48
N LEU A 884 29.43 7.63 -28.13
CA LEU A 884 28.86 6.53 -27.33
C LEU A 884 27.37 6.31 -27.64
N ARG A 885 26.60 7.38 -27.79
CA ARG A 885 25.20 7.26 -28.19
C ARG A 885 25.06 6.58 -29.55
N ARG A 886 25.95 6.90 -30.50
CA ARG A 886 25.90 6.27 -31.82
C ARG A 886 26.30 4.79 -31.77
N VAL A 887 27.26 4.41 -30.92
CA VAL A 887 27.57 2.99 -30.65
C VAL A 887 26.37 2.26 -30.06
N ILE A 888 25.66 2.86 -29.11
CA ILE A 888 24.43 2.30 -28.52
C ILE A 888 23.32 2.13 -29.58
N GLU A 889 23.07 3.14 -30.42
CA GLU A 889 22.09 3.06 -31.53
C GLU A 889 22.40 1.91 -32.51
N ILE A 890 23.68 1.69 -32.84
CA ILE A 890 24.15 0.58 -33.69
C ILE A 890 23.90 -0.78 -33.02
N LEU A 891 24.25 -0.90 -31.73
CA LEU A 891 24.05 -2.13 -30.97
C LEU A 891 22.57 -2.44 -30.77
N GLU A 892 21.71 -1.48 -30.43
CA GLU A 892 20.26 -1.68 -30.29
C GLU A 892 19.65 -2.17 -31.62
N THR A 893 20.04 -1.57 -32.76
CA THR A 893 19.60 -2.00 -34.10
C THR A 893 20.04 -3.43 -34.46
N TYR A 894 21.23 -3.86 -34.03
CA TYR A 894 21.72 -5.24 -34.22
C TYR A 894 21.03 -6.23 -33.26
N GLY A 895 20.80 -5.81 -32.01
CA GLY A 895 20.15 -6.60 -30.96
C GLY A 895 18.70 -6.95 -31.29
N ASP A 896 17.92 -6.00 -31.82
CA ASP A 896 16.53 -6.23 -32.28
C ASP A 896 16.41 -7.38 -33.31
N PHE A 897 17.47 -7.63 -34.10
CA PHE A 897 17.49 -8.68 -35.11
C PHE A 897 17.97 -10.04 -34.57
N GLN A 898 19.08 -10.06 -33.81
CA GLN A 898 19.70 -11.30 -33.32
C GLN A 898 19.12 -11.80 -31.98
N HIS A 899 18.59 -10.89 -31.17
CA HIS A 899 18.09 -11.15 -29.81
C HIS A 899 16.69 -10.52 -29.60
N PRO A 900 15.71 -10.81 -30.47
CA PRO A 900 14.43 -10.11 -30.51
C PRO A 900 13.68 -10.18 -29.18
N GLY A 901 13.29 -9.01 -28.67
CA GLY A 901 12.57 -8.84 -27.40
C GLY A 901 13.46 -8.54 -26.20
N LYS A 902 14.78 -8.73 -26.29
CA LYS A 902 15.74 -8.40 -25.22
C LYS A 902 16.24 -6.96 -25.34
N ARG A 903 16.54 -6.30 -24.21
CA ARG A 903 17.09 -4.94 -24.17
C ARG A 903 18.62 -4.94 -24.15
N LEU A 904 19.27 -4.03 -24.87
CA LEU A 904 20.72 -3.87 -24.80
C LEU A 904 21.18 -3.49 -23.38
N ARG A 905 22.22 -4.16 -22.88
CA ARG A 905 22.96 -3.76 -21.68
C ARG A 905 24.47 -3.83 -21.94
N LEU A 906 25.05 -2.69 -22.27
CA LEU A 906 26.50 -2.52 -22.45
C LEU A 906 27.19 -2.46 -21.08
N ILE A 907 28.10 -3.39 -20.81
CA ILE A 907 28.84 -3.50 -19.54
C ILE A 907 30.33 -3.26 -19.80
N LEU A 908 30.86 -2.18 -19.22
CA LEU A 908 32.28 -1.84 -19.29
C LEU A 908 33.03 -2.47 -18.10
N LEU A 909 33.94 -3.40 -18.40
CA LEU A 909 34.78 -4.11 -17.44
C LEU A 909 36.16 -3.45 -17.40
N MET A 910 36.36 -2.51 -16.47
CA MET A 910 37.56 -1.65 -16.43
C MET A 910 38.54 -2.11 -15.34
N ASP A 911 39.77 -2.51 -15.68
CA ASP A 911 40.85 -2.79 -14.71
C ASP A 911 41.77 -1.57 -14.50
N GLU A 912 42.63 -1.62 -13.47
CA GLU A 912 43.52 -0.52 -13.03
C GLU A 912 42.79 0.84 -12.84
N MET A 913 41.54 0.80 -12.35
CA MET A 913 40.68 1.98 -12.06
C MET A 913 41.31 2.97 -11.06
N ASP A 914 42.33 2.54 -10.31
CA ASP A 914 43.16 3.37 -9.43
C ASP A 914 43.80 4.56 -10.18
N THR A 915 44.02 4.44 -11.49
CA THR A 915 44.47 5.53 -12.37
C THR A 915 43.59 6.78 -12.21
N LEU A 916 42.26 6.63 -12.12
CA LEU A 916 41.35 7.77 -11.95
C LEU A 916 41.52 8.52 -10.62
N SER A 917 42.10 7.91 -9.58
CA SER A 917 42.32 8.57 -8.30
C SER A 917 43.30 9.76 -8.39
N HIS A 918 44.12 9.78 -9.44
CA HIS A 918 45.10 10.84 -9.74
C HIS A 918 44.54 11.94 -10.66
N PHE A 919 43.36 11.75 -11.25
CA PHE A 919 42.74 12.72 -12.18
C PHE A 919 41.95 13.79 -11.43
N ASN A 920 41.71 14.94 -12.07
CA ASN A 920 40.91 16.03 -11.53
C ASN A 920 39.45 15.58 -11.23
N HIS A 921 38.88 16.13 -10.16
CA HIS A 921 37.49 15.87 -9.77
C HIS A 921 36.48 16.27 -10.83
N LEU A 922 36.77 17.25 -11.69
CA LEU A 922 35.89 17.59 -12.82
C LEU A 922 35.70 16.39 -13.76
N THR A 923 36.79 15.71 -14.12
CA THR A 923 36.81 14.53 -15.00
C THR A 923 36.10 13.35 -14.36
N GLN A 924 36.30 13.13 -13.05
CA GLN A 924 35.58 12.13 -12.25
C GLN A 924 34.06 12.43 -12.19
N GLN A 925 33.65 13.69 -12.04
CA GLN A 925 32.25 14.11 -12.05
C GLN A 925 31.61 13.95 -13.44
N GLN A 926 32.33 14.27 -14.52
CA GLN A 926 31.87 14.09 -15.90
C GLN A 926 31.57 12.61 -16.18
N LEU A 927 32.50 11.71 -15.83
CA LEU A 927 32.31 10.26 -15.97
C LEU A 927 31.07 9.78 -15.20
N ARG A 928 30.92 10.20 -13.93
CA ARG A 928 29.74 9.86 -13.11
C ARG A 928 28.42 10.35 -13.73
N ARG A 929 28.40 11.54 -14.35
CA ARG A 929 27.20 12.08 -15.02
C ARG A 929 26.75 11.21 -16.19
N ILE A 930 27.69 10.71 -16.99
CA ILE A 930 27.43 9.88 -18.18
C ILE A 930 26.73 8.57 -17.74
N PHE A 931 27.33 7.85 -16.79
CA PHE A 931 26.75 6.62 -16.23
C PHE A 931 25.40 6.82 -15.51
N MET A 932 25.24 7.89 -14.72
CA MET A 932 24.06 8.05 -13.85
C MET A 932 22.85 8.75 -14.50
N ARG A 933 23.03 9.52 -15.57
CA ARG A 933 21.95 10.38 -16.11
C ARG A 933 21.74 10.30 -17.61
N GLU A 934 22.76 10.00 -18.40
CA GLU A 934 22.63 10.02 -19.86
C GLU A 934 22.36 8.62 -20.43
N PHE A 935 23.04 7.58 -19.93
CA PHE A 935 22.92 6.21 -20.48
C PHE A 935 22.54 5.14 -19.45
N ALA A 936 22.05 5.53 -18.25
CA ALA A 936 21.81 4.62 -17.12
C ALA A 936 20.93 3.38 -17.42
N ALA A 937 20.08 3.44 -18.45
CA ALA A 937 19.24 2.32 -18.90
C ALA A 937 20.00 1.29 -19.74
N SER A 938 20.85 1.72 -20.68
CA SER A 938 21.59 0.83 -21.61
C SER A 938 23.04 0.57 -21.19
N LEU A 939 23.59 1.31 -20.21
CA LEU A 939 25.00 1.26 -19.79
C LEU A 939 25.17 0.87 -18.30
N GLY A 940 26.15 0.02 -18.01
CA GLY A 940 26.66 -0.26 -16.66
C GLY A 940 28.18 -0.49 -16.67
N ALA A 941 28.79 -0.58 -15.49
CA ALA A 941 30.22 -0.86 -15.37
C ALA A 941 30.57 -1.78 -14.18
N VAL A 942 31.63 -2.58 -14.36
CA VAL A 942 32.31 -3.31 -13.29
C VAL A 942 33.77 -2.87 -13.30
N VAL A 943 34.23 -2.28 -12.21
CA VAL A 943 35.55 -1.65 -12.14
C VAL A 943 36.44 -2.33 -11.11
N ALA A 944 37.71 -2.55 -11.42
CA ALA A 944 38.67 -3.18 -10.51
C ALA A 944 39.76 -2.20 -10.08
N GLY A 945 40.10 -2.23 -8.79
CA GLY A 945 41.07 -1.31 -8.19
C GLY A 945 41.64 -1.84 -6.88
N ILE A 946 42.61 -1.12 -6.32
CA ILE A 946 43.16 -1.29 -4.99
C ILE A 946 42.20 -0.60 -3.99
N GLU A 947 42.50 -0.67 -2.70
CA GLU A 947 41.70 -0.01 -1.67
C GLU A 947 41.88 1.52 -1.73
N ILE A 948 40.82 2.24 -2.11
CA ILE A 948 40.85 3.70 -2.22
C ILE A 948 41.04 4.34 -0.84
N SER A 949 42.00 5.26 -0.74
CA SER A 949 42.15 6.14 0.43
C SER A 949 40.91 7.00 0.63
N LYS A 950 40.05 6.61 1.57
CA LYS A 950 38.86 7.39 1.97
C LYS A 950 39.31 8.54 2.88
N GLU A 951 39.79 9.62 2.27
CA GLU A 951 40.12 10.87 2.98
C GLU A 951 38.86 11.56 3.52
N TRP A 952 38.68 11.52 4.84
CA TRP A 952 37.50 12.00 5.57
C TRP A 952 37.44 13.53 5.75
N GLU A 953 37.55 14.33 4.68
CA GLU A 953 37.33 15.79 4.78
C GLU A 953 36.93 16.46 3.43
N ARG A 954 35.81 16.02 2.82
CA ARG A 954 35.36 16.54 1.51
C ARG A 954 33.84 16.78 1.49
N VAL A 955 33.41 17.87 0.83
CA VAL A 955 32.01 18.37 0.80
C VAL A 955 31.17 17.77 -0.34
N GLU A 956 31.82 17.24 -1.38
CA GLU A 956 31.16 16.59 -2.51
C GLU A 956 31.12 15.06 -2.33
N SER A 957 30.04 14.41 -2.79
CA SER A 957 29.89 12.96 -2.75
C SER A 957 30.87 12.28 -3.74
N PRO A 958 31.87 11.49 -3.28
CA PRO A 958 32.92 10.95 -4.13
C PRO A 958 32.42 10.05 -5.27
N TRP A 959 33.23 9.92 -6.33
CA TRP A 959 32.86 9.13 -7.52
C TRP A 959 32.67 7.64 -7.22
N PHE A 960 33.38 7.07 -6.24
CA PHE A 960 33.25 5.66 -5.87
C PHE A 960 31.87 5.30 -5.30
N ASN A 961 31.10 6.28 -4.79
CA ASN A 961 29.68 6.09 -4.42
C ASN A 961 28.75 5.77 -5.61
N LEU A 962 29.28 5.70 -6.84
CA LEU A 962 28.60 5.16 -8.01
C LEU A 962 28.47 3.62 -7.98
N PHE A 963 29.30 2.94 -7.20
CA PHE A 963 29.52 1.50 -7.30
C PHE A 963 29.19 0.74 -6.01
N ASN A 964 28.59 -0.43 -6.14
CA ASN A 964 28.50 -1.39 -5.03
C ASN A 964 29.89 -2.01 -4.78
N GLU A 965 30.52 -1.68 -3.65
CA GLU A 965 31.85 -2.17 -3.27
C GLU A 965 31.82 -3.68 -2.91
N ILE A 966 32.71 -4.45 -3.53
CA ILE A 966 32.95 -5.87 -3.29
C ILE A 966 34.44 -6.08 -2.98
N ALA A 967 34.75 -6.37 -1.72
CA ALA A 967 36.10 -6.69 -1.27
C ALA A 967 36.51 -8.10 -1.70
N MET A 968 37.59 -8.22 -2.47
CA MET A 968 38.16 -9.50 -2.87
C MET A 968 39.18 -9.99 -1.83
N GLN A 969 38.70 -10.83 -0.89
CA GLN A 969 39.53 -11.46 0.14
C GLN A 969 40.45 -12.57 -0.42
N PRO A 970 41.58 -12.90 0.22
CA PRO A 970 42.39 -14.09 -0.09
C PRO A 970 41.58 -15.39 -0.05
N PHE A 971 42.06 -16.44 -0.71
CA PHE A 971 41.40 -17.74 -0.67
C PHE A 971 41.48 -18.38 0.72
N SER A 972 40.38 -19.01 1.12
CA SER A 972 40.34 -19.94 2.24
C SER A 972 41.30 -21.13 2.02
N ARG A 973 41.56 -21.90 3.08
CA ARG A 973 42.39 -23.10 2.98
C ARG A 973 41.84 -24.11 1.97
N GLU A 974 40.52 -24.24 1.85
CA GLU A 974 39.88 -25.22 0.96
C GLU A 974 39.97 -24.81 -0.51
N GLU A 975 39.67 -23.55 -0.83
CA GLU A 975 39.83 -23.00 -2.20
C GLU A 975 41.30 -23.04 -2.65
N SER A 976 42.23 -22.74 -1.72
CA SER A 976 43.67 -22.83 -1.97
C SER A 976 44.13 -24.27 -2.26
N ILE A 977 43.52 -25.27 -1.59
CA ILE A 977 43.76 -26.69 -1.88
C ILE A 977 43.18 -27.08 -3.23
N GLN A 978 41.96 -26.63 -3.58
CA GLN A 978 41.36 -26.90 -4.89
C GLN A 978 42.23 -26.36 -6.05
N LEU A 979 42.68 -25.11 -5.94
CA LEU A 979 43.57 -24.47 -6.92
C LEU A 979 44.89 -25.25 -7.12
N LEU A 980 45.42 -25.86 -6.06
CA LEU A 980 46.63 -26.68 -6.14
C LEU A 980 46.34 -28.10 -6.68
N VAL A 981 45.29 -28.76 -6.23
CA VAL A 981 45.09 -30.20 -6.47
C VAL A 981 44.35 -30.52 -7.77
N GLU A 982 43.32 -29.76 -8.14
CA GLU A 982 42.48 -30.08 -9.30
C GLU A 982 43.23 -29.97 -10.65
N PRO A 983 44.05 -28.93 -10.94
CA PRO A 983 44.76 -28.81 -12.23
C PRO A 983 45.68 -29.99 -12.59
N VAL A 984 46.21 -30.67 -11.57
CA VAL A 984 47.14 -31.81 -11.73
C VAL A 984 46.48 -33.16 -11.46
N ARG A 985 45.17 -33.18 -11.17
CA ARG A 985 44.44 -34.38 -10.74
C ARG A 985 44.53 -35.49 -11.79
N GLY A 986 44.95 -36.67 -11.34
CA GLY A 986 45.21 -37.83 -12.20
C GLY A 986 46.60 -37.85 -12.86
N TYR A 987 47.26 -36.70 -13.03
CA TYR A 987 48.64 -36.62 -13.55
C TYR A 987 49.66 -36.74 -12.41
N TYR A 988 49.62 -35.81 -11.45
CA TYR A 988 50.53 -35.71 -10.31
C TYR A 988 49.78 -35.76 -8.98
N ILE A 989 50.52 -35.93 -7.88
CA ILE A 989 49.98 -36.05 -6.53
C ILE A 989 50.87 -35.22 -5.58
N TYR A 990 50.28 -34.28 -4.83
CA TYR A 990 50.98 -33.63 -3.72
C TYR A 990 51.06 -34.56 -2.52
N GLU A 991 52.20 -34.56 -1.83
CA GLU A 991 52.28 -35.13 -0.48
C GLU A 991 51.66 -34.13 0.53
N PRO A 992 50.95 -34.58 1.59
CA PRO A 992 50.21 -33.68 2.49
C PRO A 992 51.08 -32.57 3.10
N ASP A 993 52.28 -32.93 3.56
CA ASP A 993 53.24 -31.99 4.16
C ASP A 993 53.69 -30.91 3.15
N ALA A 994 53.78 -31.27 1.87
CA ALA A 994 54.13 -30.35 0.78
C ALA A 994 53.00 -29.34 0.52
N LEU A 995 51.76 -29.81 0.54
CA LEU A 995 50.56 -29.01 0.41
C LEU A 995 50.44 -28.00 1.56
N ASP A 996 50.55 -28.45 2.81
CA ASP A 996 50.46 -27.59 3.99
C ASP A 996 51.63 -26.59 4.09
N PHE A 997 52.81 -26.91 3.56
CA PHE A 997 53.90 -25.93 3.42
C PHE A 997 53.52 -24.80 2.45
N ILE A 998 53.01 -25.10 1.24
CA ILE A 998 52.60 -24.07 0.27
C ILE A 998 51.53 -23.17 0.88
N LEU A 999 50.49 -23.76 1.48
CA LEU A 999 49.38 -23.03 2.10
C LEU A 999 49.85 -22.04 3.16
N LYS A 1000 50.81 -22.45 4.00
CA LYS A 1000 51.39 -21.60 5.05
C LYS A 1000 52.22 -20.43 4.52
N GLN A 1001 52.92 -20.58 3.38
CA GLN A 1001 53.76 -19.54 2.78
C GLN A 1001 53.02 -18.60 1.81
N CYS A 1002 51.77 -18.92 1.45
CA CYS A 1002 51.02 -18.17 0.45
C CYS A 1002 49.87 -17.32 1.01
N GLU A 1003 49.44 -17.51 2.26
CA GLU A 1003 48.34 -16.74 2.89
C GLU A 1003 47.04 -16.69 2.04
N GLY A 1004 46.75 -17.73 1.25
CA GLY A 1004 45.61 -17.75 0.33
C GLY A 1004 45.73 -16.84 -0.90
N ARG A 1005 46.88 -16.19 -1.13
CA ARG A 1005 47.13 -15.26 -2.25
C ARG A 1005 47.23 -16.05 -3.57
N PRO A 1006 46.27 -15.94 -4.53
CA PRO A 1006 46.19 -16.85 -5.68
C PRO A 1006 47.41 -16.84 -6.59
N PHE A 1007 48.02 -15.67 -6.80
CA PHE A 1007 49.26 -15.52 -7.56
C PHE A 1007 50.42 -16.31 -6.94
N ARG A 1008 50.63 -16.23 -5.61
CA ARG A 1008 51.69 -17.02 -4.95
C ARG A 1008 51.37 -18.51 -5.02
N LEU A 1009 50.13 -18.93 -4.75
CA LEU A 1009 49.74 -20.36 -4.85
C LEU A 1009 50.10 -20.97 -6.22
N GLN A 1010 49.80 -20.28 -7.33
CA GLN A 1010 50.21 -20.76 -8.66
C GLN A 1010 51.72 -20.66 -8.92
N GLN A 1011 52.41 -19.66 -8.38
CA GLN A 1011 53.87 -19.56 -8.49
C GLN A 1011 54.57 -20.74 -7.81
N TYR A 1012 54.12 -21.14 -6.62
CA TYR A 1012 54.61 -22.34 -5.91
C TYR A 1012 54.24 -23.63 -6.66
N GLY A 1013 53.01 -23.75 -7.17
CA GLY A 1013 52.61 -24.91 -7.98
C GLY A 1013 53.46 -25.06 -9.24
N LEU A 1014 53.70 -23.97 -9.97
CA LEU A 1014 54.52 -23.89 -11.18
C LEU A 1014 55.94 -24.39 -10.89
N GLU A 1015 56.65 -23.80 -9.93
CA GLU A 1015 58.03 -24.20 -9.61
C GLU A 1015 58.14 -25.60 -8.99
N ALA A 1016 57.21 -26.00 -8.11
CA ALA A 1016 57.23 -27.32 -7.49
C ALA A 1016 56.96 -28.45 -8.51
N VAL A 1017 56.05 -28.25 -9.47
CA VAL A 1017 55.87 -29.18 -10.60
C VAL A 1017 57.07 -29.16 -11.55
N ASN A 1018 57.64 -27.99 -11.86
CA ASN A 1018 58.85 -27.88 -12.68
C ASN A 1018 60.02 -28.67 -12.07
N GLU A 1019 60.24 -28.57 -10.75
CA GLU A 1019 61.30 -29.31 -10.07
C GLU A 1019 61.00 -30.83 -10.03
N MET A 1020 59.78 -31.21 -9.63
CA MET A 1020 59.33 -32.61 -9.62
C MET A 1020 59.44 -33.28 -11.01
N LEU A 1021 59.20 -32.53 -12.09
CA LEU A 1021 59.37 -32.97 -13.48
C LEU A 1021 60.84 -33.15 -13.90
N ARG A 1022 61.78 -32.32 -13.42
CA ARG A 1022 63.22 -32.52 -13.67
C ARG A 1022 63.70 -33.87 -13.12
N HIS A 1023 63.19 -34.26 -11.96
CA HIS A 1023 63.42 -35.58 -11.36
C HIS A 1023 62.55 -36.71 -11.96
N LYS A 1024 61.70 -36.39 -12.96
CA LYS A 1024 60.79 -37.30 -13.67
C LYS A 1024 59.88 -38.11 -12.75
N ARG A 1025 59.46 -37.52 -11.63
CA ARG A 1025 58.58 -38.14 -10.63
C ARG A 1025 57.10 -37.93 -10.99
N ARG A 1026 56.22 -38.38 -10.10
CA ARG A 1026 54.77 -38.08 -10.10
C ARG A 1026 54.25 -37.55 -8.77
N ARG A 1027 55.07 -37.64 -7.71
CA ARG A 1027 54.78 -37.06 -6.41
C ARG A 1027 55.58 -35.78 -6.23
N ILE A 1028 54.87 -34.72 -5.89
CA ILE A 1028 55.42 -33.43 -5.49
C ILE A 1028 55.64 -33.53 -3.99
N THR A 1029 56.91 -33.64 -3.61
CA THR A 1029 57.35 -33.85 -2.23
C THR A 1029 57.59 -32.52 -1.53
N LEU A 1030 57.72 -32.56 -0.20
CA LEU A 1030 58.07 -31.37 0.58
C LEU A 1030 59.41 -30.76 0.10
N HIS A 1031 60.35 -31.57 -0.38
CA HIS A 1031 61.63 -31.08 -0.91
C HIS A 1031 61.47 -30.27 -2.21
N ASP A 1032 60.60 -30.71 -3.13
CA ASP A 1032 60.32 -29.96 -4.38
C ASP A 1032 59.75 -28.57 -4.07
N VAL A 1033 58.88 -28.50 -3.06
CA VAL A 1033 58.27 -27.25 -2.56
C VAL A 1033 59.28 -26.36 -1.84
N MET A 1034 60.21 -26.92 -1.07
CA MET A 1034 61.29 -26.15 -0.44
C MET A 1034 62.25 -25.55 -1.47
N VAL A 1035 62.58 -26.28 -2.54
CA VAL A 1035 63.39 -25.75 -3.65
C VAL A 1035 62.64 -24.68 -4.44
N ALA A 1036 61.31 -24.80 -4.58
CA ALA A 1036 60.46 -23.75 -5.13
C ALA A 1036 60.45 -22.49 -4.25
N HIS A 1037 60.35 -22.64 -2.92
CA HIS A 1037 60.41 -21.54 -1.95
C HIS A 1037 61.72 -20.74 -2.08
N GLU A 1038 62.87 -21.41 -2.09
CA GLU A 1038 64.18 -20.76 -2.25
C GLU A 1038 64.26 -19.95 -3.55
N ARG A 1039 63.74 -20.47 -4.67
CA ARG A 1039 63.72 -19.74 -5.96
C ARG A 1039 62.79 -18.54 -5.96
N ILE A 1040 61.62 -18.66 -5.35
CA ILE A 1040 60.62 -17.59 -5.30
C ILE A 1040 61.15 -16.40 -4.49
N GLU A 1041 61.80 -16.66 -3.36
CA GLU A 1041 62.40 -15.60 -2.54
C GLU A 1041 63.70 -15.03 -3.15
N LEU A 1042 64.54 -15.86 -3.81
CA LEU A 1042 65.72 -15.37 -4.55
C LEU A 1042 65.33 -14.48 -5.74
N ASN A 1043 64.35 -14.88 -6.54
CA ASN A 1043 63.84 -14.06 -7.65
C ASN A 1043 63.10 -12.81 -7.14
N GLY A 1044 62.47 -12.89 -5.96
CA GLY A 1044 61.87 -11.73 -5.29
C GLY A 1044 62.88 -10.64 -4.95
N GLN A 1045 64.12 -10.99 -4.60
CA GLN A 1045 65.20 -10.03 -4.30
C GLN A 1045 65.83 -9.41 -5.55
N ALA A 1046 65.74 -10.08 -6.71
CA ALA A 1046 66.26 -9.56 -7.98
C ALA A 1046 65.30 -8.59 -8.70
N GLY A 1047 64.04 -8.49 -8.26
CA GLY A 1047 62.99 -7.72 -8.92
C GLY A 1047 62.88 -6.24 -8.53
N VAL A 1048 63.82 -5.70 -7.76
CA VAL A 1048 63.73 -4.35 -7.15
C VAL A 1048 64.88 -3.44 -7.58
N GLU A 1049 65.04 -3.22 -8.89
CA GLU A 1049 65.61 -1.98 -9.49
C GLU A 1049 65.67 -2.07 -11.04
N GLN A 1050 64.78 -1.34 -11.75
CA GLN A 1050 65.12 -0.54 -12.94
C GLN A 1050 63.89 0.19 -13.54
N PRO A 1051 63.96 1.50 -13.82
CA PRO A 1051 63.02 2.18 -14.72
C PRO A 1051 63.39 1.89 -16.18
N GLY A 1052 62.38 1.76 -17.06
CA GLY A 1052 62.56 1.25 -18.42
C GLY A 1052 63.10 2.27 -19.45
N ILE A 1053 63.59 1.73 -20.58
CA ILE A 1053 63.82 2.42 -21.87
C ILE A 1053 63.65 1.37 -23.00
N ASN A 1054 63.12 1.81 -24.15
CA ASN A 1054 62.78 0.96 -25.30
C ASN A 1054 64.01 0.39 -26.04
N ASN A 1055 63.85 -0.74 -26.76
CA ASN A 1055 63.79 -0.67 -28.23
C ASN A 1055 63.49 -1.99 -28.99
N ALA A 1056 62.52 -1.86 -29.89
CA ALA A 1056 62.39 -2.42 -31.24
C ALA A 1056 63.24 -3.63 -31.73
N ALA A 1057 62.49 -4.63 -32.21
CA ALA A 1057 62.59 -5.27 -33.54
C ALA A 1057 63.86 -6.01 -33.99
N LEU A 1058 63.68 -7.30 -34.30
CA LEU A 1058 64.33 -7.97 -35.44
C LEU A 1058 63.46 -9.13 -35.94
N ALA A 1059 62.96 -9.02 -37.17
CA ALA A 1059 62.27 -10.09 -37.91
C ALA A 1059 63.18 -10.61 -39.05
N VAL A 1060 62.64 -11.46 -39.95
CA VAL A 1060 63.25 -11.91 -41.23
C VAL A 1060 64.40 -12.94 -41.08
N THR A 1061 64.49 -14.11 -41.75
CA THR A 1061 63.64 -15.03 -42.58
C THR A 1061 64.36 -16.42 -42.58
N THR A 1062 64.03 -17.56 -43.24
CA THR A 1062 63.12 -17.95 -44.35
C THR A 1062 63.00 -19.49 -44.42
N SER A 1063 61.93 -20.02 -45.06
CA SER A 1063 61.84 -21.39 -45.64
C SER A 1063 61.77 -22.57 -44.62
N ILE A 1064 61.34 -23.79 -44.96
CA ILE A 1064 61.43 -24.58 -46.21
C ILE A 1064 60.02 -25.06 -46.67
N GLY A 1065 59.80 -25.27 -47.97
CA GLY A 1065 58.61 -25.96 -48.50
C GLY A 1065 58.70 -27.50 -48.38
N GLY A 1066 57.77 -28.29 -48.90
CA GLY A 1066 56.51 -27.97 -49.60
C GLY A 1066 56.02 -29.20 -50.38
N ALA A 1067 54.71 -29.45 -50.36
CA ALA A 1067 54.00 -30.47 -51.14
C ALA A 1067 52.50 -30.11 -51.22
#